data_AF-A0A6V7UX48-F1
#
_entry.id   AF-A0A6V7UX48-F1
#
_cell.length_a   1.000
_cell.length_b   1.000
_cell.length_c   1.000
_cell.angle_alpha   90.00
_cell.angle_beta   90.00
_cell.angle_gamma   90.00
#
_symmetry.space_group_name_H-M   'P 1'
#
loop_
_entity.id
_entity.type
_entity.pdbx_description
1 polymer ?
#
loop_
_entity_poly.entity_id
_entity_poly.type
_entity_poly.pdbx_seq_one_letter_code
_entity_poly.pdbx_strand_id
1 'polypeptide(L)'
;MIAPLISNFFLCSYALINYACFDNSFAHSPGFRPSFKFYNKWVSLAGSLMCVFCMFIISWWTALLTFFFFVAIYIYVAHRKPDVNWGSSAQAHSYRNALQYVSKLERTEEHVKNYRPQILVLSGNPASRAGLVDFAYSITKGNSLLMCGYIIPYKPCNTVFTMLQTFNQQLRDWFVSRHLKGTFAVTVANPNLRAGAQTLLQIAGLGKLRTNIILMGFKQNWAQNRSPEGINEMIDYFGLIQDAFDLNMSVGVLRNSNRGFDISELILETAEELRLHLKQRGDTLSTRSYPLESHPHQSQSINQQQFKPSVHNTCSSPQLGISSNFSINSRQKARDLFLRSLSHKQDNKKGQQEGQQERTFDGKSAQSGDTMQTTLGGGDTTTNYSPFTITPVSSCSATLKSKKFGGGKLRKLLGASKLNLNGEDIEQSKEDGDQSLGSAFQTLPLPSDTFRFQTRVKQGTIDVWWLYDDGGLTLLIPYLLTKKGSYLEGAKLRVFTLAGVGKNLQQEQQSLATMLRKFRISADQVNVIPDFTSKKPDQKNLIKFEKLIEPLVLRKSKEFATSSSVTVSLGGDGEEDRIQQEEFEDEQQQYKGLIAETELDAQRERTWRQLRIAELLKRYSSGSDLIVVTLPVPRRGLISPALYLAWLEMMSSDLPPTLLLRGNQQSVLTFYS
;
A
#
# COMPACT_ATOMS: atom_id res chain seq x y z
N MET A 1 13.16 -53.79 -35.36
CA MET A 1 12.73 -52.38 -35.21
C MET A 1 12.31 -52.00 -33.79
N ILE A 2 11.89 -52.95 -32.94
CA ILE A 2 11.43 -52.66 -31.57
C ILE A 2 12.57 -52.29 -30.62
N ALA A 3 13.71 -52.98 -30.68
CA ALA A 3 14.83 -52.75 -29.76
C ALA A 3 15.44 -51.33 -29.82
N PRO A 4 15.75 -50.74 -30.99
CA PRO A 4 16.27 -49.36 -31.07
C PRO A 4 15.30 -48.30 -30.56
N LEU A 5 13.99 -48.52 -30.73
CA LEU A 5 12.95 -47.61 -30.24
C LEU A 5 12.94 -47.58 -28.70
N ILE A 6 12.93 -48.76 -28.07
CA ILE A 6 12.95 -48.89 -26.61
C ILE A 6 14.25 -48.29 -26.04
N SER A 7 15.41 -48.58 -26.65
CA SER A 7 16.68 -48.00 -26.25
C SER A 7 16.66 -46.47 -26.30
N ASN A 8 16.10 -45.86 -27.35
CA ASN A 8 15.99 -44.40 -27.44
C ASN A 8 15.09 -43.83 -26.32
N PHE A 9 13.99 -44.48 -25.95
CA PHE A 9 13.17 -44.02 -24.82
C PHE A 9 13.91 -44.07 -23.48
N PHE A 10 14.71 -45.12 -23.22
CA PHE A 10 15.55 -45.19 -22.02
C PHE A 10 16.68 -44.17 -22.03
N LEU A 11 17.37 -43.96 -23.16
CA LEU A 11 18.39 -42.91 -23.25
C LEU A 11 17.79 -41.52 -23.03
N CYS A 12 16.57 -41.27 -23.50
CA CYS A 12 15.88 -40.00 -23.28
C CYS A 12 15.55 -39.78 -21.80
N SER A 13 15.04 -40.80 -21.10
CA SER A 13 14.76 -40.67 -19.67
C SER A 13 16.03 -40.45 -18.85
N TYR A 14 17.14 -41.13 -19.18
CA TYR A 14 18.44 -40.86 -18.58
C TYR A 14 18.96 -39.45 -18.89
N ALA A 15 18.77 -38.97 -20.12
CA ALA A 15 19.14 -37.60 -20.49
C ALA A 15 18.37 -36.57 -19.67
N LEU A 16 17.06 -36.76 -19.49
CA LEU A 16 16.19 -35.87 -18.73
C LEU A 16 16.49 -35.87 -17.23
N ILE A 17 16.74 -37.04 -16.63
CA ILE A 17 17.12 -37.13 -15.20
C ILE A 17 18.44 -36.39 -14.97
N ASN A 18 19.44 -36.65 -15.81
CA ASN A 18 20.72 -35.98 -15.73
C ASN A 18 20.60 -34.46 -15.94
N TYR A 19 19.81 -34.03 -16.92
CA TYR A 19 19.55 -32.61 -17.14
C TYR A 19 18.83 -31.97 -15.95
N ALA A 20 17.81 -32.62 -15.39
CA ALA A 20 17.08 -32.12 -14.23
C ALA A 20 17.96 -32.00 -12.98
N CYS A 21 18.88 -32.94 -12.76
CA CYS A 21 19.88 -32.85 -11.70
C CYS A 21 20.85 -31.69 -11.93
N PHE A 22 21.32 -31.48 -13.16
CA PHE A 22 22.16 -30.32 -13.50
C PHE A 22 21.41 -28.99 -13.28
N ASP A 23 20.21 -28.85 -13.83
CA ASP A 23 19.40 -27.63 -13.83
C ASP A 23 19.06 -27.19 -12.39
N ASN A 24 18.63 -28.12 -11.54
CA ASN A 24 18.35 -27.80 -10.13
C ASN A 24 19.61 -27.36 -9.36
N SER A 25 20.75 -27.99 -9.62
CA SER A 25 22.05 -27.57 -9.05
C SER A 25 22.51 -26.20 -9.57
N PHE A 26 22.24 -25.90 -10.85
CA PHE A 26 22.60 -24.64 -11.48
C PHE A 26 21.68 -23.49 -11.05
N ALA A 27 20.40 -23.79 -10.79
CA ALA A 27 19.43 -22.89 -10.18
C ALA A 27 19.74 -22.56 -8.72
N HIS A 28 20.58 -23.37 -8.07
CA HIS A 28 20.76 -23.38 -6.62
C HIS A 28 19.42 -23.56 -5.87
N SER A 29 18.56 -24.45 -6.38
CA SER A 29 17.25 -24.75 -5.78
C SER A 29 17.41 -25.32 -4.36
N PRO A 30 16.81 -24.73 -3.31
CA PRO A 30 17.04 -25.13 -1.93
C PRO A 30 16.53 -26.54 -1.60
N GLY A 31 15.58 -27.06 -2.38
CA GLY A 31 15.07 -28.43 -2.26
C GLY A 31 15.98 -29.51 -2.86
N PHE A 32 16.99 -29.13 -3.65
CA PHE A 32 17.93 -30.06 -4.26
C PHE A 32 19.28 -30.01 -3.54
N ARG A 33 19.53 -30.98 -2.65
CA ARG A 33 20.73 -31.07 -1.81
C ARG A 33 21.38 -32.46 -1.96
N PRO A 34 22.10 -32.71 -3.06
CA PRO A 34 22.76 -34.00 -3.25
C PRO A 34 23.88 -34.18 -2.23
N SER A 35 23.68 -35.08 -1.27
CA SER A 35 24.69 -35.42 -0.24
C SER A 35 25.75 -36.40 -0.75
N PHE A 36 25.60 -36.92 -1.97
CA PHE A 36 26.51 -37.90 -2.53
C PHE A 36 27.88 -37.29 -2.86
N LYS A 37 28.95 -37.88 -2.31
CA LYS A 37 30.31 -37.35 -2.38
C LYS A 37 30.83 -37.14 -3.80
N PHE A 38 30.48 -38.03 -4.73
CA PHE A 38 30.95 -37.97 -6.12
C PHE A 38 29.97 -37.30 -7.07
N TYR A 39 28.91 -36.66 -6.55
CA TYR A 39 28.01 -35.89 -7.37
C TYR A 39 28.70 -34.60 -7.85
N ASN A 40 28.67 -34.36 -9.16
CA ASN A 40 29.08 -33.11 -9.77
C ASN A 40 28.06 -32.71 -10.84
N LYS A 41 27.56 -31.48 -10.76
CA LYS A 41 26.57 -30.95 -11.73
C LYS A 41 27.06 -31.04 -13.18
N TRP A 42 28.35 -30.81 -13.42
CA TRP A 42 28.95 -30.84 -14.75
C TRP A 42 29.03 -32.27 -15.31
N VAL A 43 29.26 -33.26 -14.45
CA VAL A 43 29.21 -34.69 -14.85
C VAL A 43 27.78 -35.07 -15.25
N SER A 44 26.78 -34.55 -14.53
CA SER A 44 25.37 -34.73 -14.89
C SER A 44 25.03 -34.08 -16.24
N LEU A 45 25.50 -32.85 -16.50
CA LEU A 45 25.34 -32.22 -17.82
C LEU A 45 26.03 -33.03 -18.94
N ALA A 46 27.26 -33.47 -18.71
CA ALA A 46 28.00 -34.29 -19.67
C ALA A 46 27.29 -35.61 -19.95
N GLY A 47 26.75 -36.28 -18.92
CA GLY A 47 25.94 -37.49 -19.07
C GLY A 47 24.67 -37.25 -19.88
N SER A 48 23.98 -36.14 -19.65
CA SER A 48 22.81 -35.77 -20.45
C SER A 48 23.14 -35.57 -21.94
N LEU A 49 24.19 -34.80 -22.23
CA LEU A 49 24.65 -34.55 -23.60
C LEU A 49 25.12 -35.84 -24.28
N MET A 50 25.82 -36.72 -23.55
CA MET A 50 26.25 -38.03 -24.05
C MET A 50 25.05 -38.91 -24.40
N CYS A 51 24.01 -38.96 -23.56
CA CYS A 51 22.79 -39.70 -23.86
C CYS A 51 22.11 -39.19 -25.14
N VAL A 52 21.98 -37.87 -25.31
CA VAL A 52 21.41 -37.28 -26.53
C VAL A 52 22.26 -37.62 -27.75
N PHE A 53 23.59 -37.51 -27.65
CA PHE A 53 24.52 -37.85 -28.72
C PHE A 53 24.37 -39.32 -29.15
N CYS A 54 24.34 -40.25 -28.20
CA CYS A 54 24.12 -41.68 -28.48
C CYS A 54 22.76 -41.95 -29.13
N MET A 55 21.69 -41.22 -28.78
CA MET A 55 20.38 -41.37 -29.43
C MET A 55 20.46 -41.07 -30.93
N PHE A 56 21.18 -40.02 -31.34
CA PHE A 56 21.35 -39.67 -32.75
C PHE A 56 22.24 -40.68 -33.51
N ILE A 57 23.23 -41.28 -32.84
CA ILE A 57 24.07 -42.34 -33.42
C ILE A 57 23.26 -43.61 -33.67
N ILE A 58 22.42 -44.02 -32.72
CA ILE A 58 21.63 -45.25 -32.83
C ILE A 58 20.66 -45.14 -34.01
N SER A 59 19.88 -44.06 -34.05
CA SER A 59 18.95 -43.78 -35.15
C SER A 59 18.42 -42.36 -35.05
N TRP A 60 18.82 -41.51 -36.00
CA TRP A 60 18.49 -40.09 -36.02
C TRP A 60 16.98 -39.82 -36.18
N TRP A 61 16.27 -40.61 -36.99
CA TRP A 61 14.83 -40.39 -37.23
C TRP A 61 13.97 -40.79 -36.02
N THR A 62 14.29 -41.91 -35.35
CA THR A 62 13.61 -42.29 -34.10
C THR A 62 13.95 -41.32 -32.97
N ALA A 63 15.17 -40.78 -32.93
CA ALA A 63 15.55 -39.75 -31.97
C ALA A 63 14.70 -38.47 -32.16
N LEU A 64 14.57 -37.97 -33.39
CA LEU A 64 13.71 -36.82 -33.69
C LEU A 64 12.25 -37.07 -33.30
N LEU A 65 11.73 -38.27 -33.59
CA LEU A 65 10.37 -38.66 -33.18
C LEU A 65 10.20 -38.66 -31.66
N THR A 66 11.16 -39.22 -30.91
CA THR A 66 11.11 -39.17 -29.43
C THR A 66 11.18 -37.75 -28.90
N PHE A 67 12.05 -36.90 -29.43
CA PHE A 67 12.12 -35.49 -29.04
C PHE A 67 10.81 -34.75 -29.32
N PHE A 68 10.18 -35.01 -30.47
CA PHE A 68 8.88 -34.42 -30.79
C PHE A 68 7.84 -34.77 -29.73
N PHE A 69 7.71 -36.04 -29.33
CA PHE A 69 6.77 -36.44 -28.28
C PHE A 69 7.08 -35.81 -26.92
N PHE A 70 8.36 -35.76 -26.51
CA PHE A 70 8.74 -35.14 -25.24
C PHE A 70 8.54 -33.62 -25.24
N VAL A 71 8.84 -32.94 -26.34
CA VAL A 71 8.57 -31.51 -26.50
C VAL A 71 7.07 -31.25 -26.51
N ALA A 72 6.27 -32.08 -27.18
CA ALA A 72 4.81 -31.98 -27.16
C ALA A 72 4.24 -32.16 -25.73
N ILE A 73 4.73 -33.15 -24.98
CA ILE A 73 4.34 -33.36 -23.57
C ILE A 73 4.81 -32.18 -22.70
N TYR A 74 6.03 -31.69 -22.90
CA TYR A 74 6.56 -30.54 -22.17
C TYR A 74 5.71 -29.29 -22.41
N ILE A 75 5.38 -29.00 -23.67
CA ILE A 75 4.50 -27.89 -24.06
C ILE A 75 3.11 -28.09 -23.46
N TYR A 76 2.55 -29.31 -23.51
CA TYR A 76 1.26 -29.63 -22.91
C TYR A 76 1.24 -29.35 -21.39
N VAL A 77 2.26 -29.79 -20.66
CA VAL A 77 2.40 -29.53 -19.22
C VAL A 77 2.62 -28.03 -18.94
N ALA A 78 3.44 -27.37 -19.76
CA ALA A 78 3.71 -25.94 -19.63
C ALA A 78 2.47 -25.07 -19.87
N HIS A 79 1.55 -25.50 -20.75
CA HIS A 79 0.26 -24.85 -20.97
C HIS A 79 -0.76 -25.17 -19.88
N ARG A 80 -0.82 -26.42 -19.40
CA ARG A 80 -1.76 -26.82 -18.34
C ARG A 80 -1.44 -26.18 -16.99
N LYS A 81 -0.17 -25.83 -16.72
CA LYS A 81 0.32 -25.27 -15.44
C LYS A 81 -0.38 -25.91 -14.22
N PRO A 82 -0.30 -27.25 -14.06
CA PRO A 82 -0.97 -27.91 -12.94
C PRO A 82 -0.42 -27.35 -11.61
N ASP A 83 -1.31 -27.11 -10.64
CA ASP A 83 -0.93 -26.70 -9.29
C ASP A 83 -0.20 -27.84 -8.59
N VAL A 84 1.11 -27.89 -8.78
CA VAL A 84 1.99 -28.89 -8.20
C VAL A 84 2.70 -28.35 -6.96
N ASN A 85 2.81 -29.20 -5.94
CA ASN A 85 3.44 -28.87 -4.66
C ASN A 85 4.98 -29.06 -4.67
N TRP A 86 5.55 -29.58 -5.75
CA TRP A 86 6.98 -29.70 -5.94
C TRP A 86 7.49 -28.46 -6.66
N GLY A 87 8.39 -27.71 -6.02
CA GLY A 87 8.89 -26.43 -6.52
C GLY A 87 9.55 -26.53 -7.90
N SER A 88 9.65 -25.40 -8.61
CA SER A 88 10.20 -25.33 -9.97
C SER A 88 11.60 -24.70 -9.99
N SER A 89 12.53 -25.28 -10.76
CA SER A 89 13.84 -24.68 -11.02
C SER A 89 13.74 -23.32 -11.72
N ALA A 90 12.72 -23.11 -12.57
CA ALA A 90 12.47 -21.83 -13.22
C ALA A 90 12.12 -20.72 -12.22
N GLN A 91 11.35 -21.03 -11.18
CA GLN A 91 11.06 -20.10 -10.08
C GLN A 91 12.32 -19.78 -9.28
N ALA A 92 13.15 -20.80 -8.99
CA ALA A 92 14.44 -20.61 -8.31
C ALA A 92 15.40 -19.72 -9.12
N HIS A 93 15.49 -19.92 -10.44
CA HIS A 93 16.24 -19.05 -11.33
C HIS A 93 15.72 -17.62 -11.33
N SER A 94 14.41 -17.43 -11.40
CA SER A 94 13.79 -16.10 -11.39
C SER A 94 14.15 -15.33 -10.10
N TYR A 95 14.07 -15.99 -8.95
CA TYR A 95 14.45 -15.41 -7.67
C TYR A 95 15.94 -15.06 -7.60
N ARG A 96 16.82 -16.00 -8.00
CA ARG A 96 18.28 -15.79 -7.99
C ARG A 96 18.68 -14.63 -8.92
N ASN A 97 18.12 -14.60 -10.12
CA ASN A 97 18.37 -13.53 -11.08
C ASN A 97 17.90 -12.19 -10.52
N ALA A 98 16.69 -12.12 -9.96
CA ALA A 98 16.18 -10.89 -9.34
C ALA A 98 17.11 -10.39 -8.22
N LEU A 99 17.53 -11.27 -7.30
CA LEU A 99 18.44 -10.90 -6.21
C LEU A 99 19.80 -10.41 -6.72
N GLN A 100 20.37 -11.09 -7.73
CA GLN A 100 21.64 -10.69 -8.35
C GLN A 100 21.53 -9.31 -9.01
N TYR A 101 20.42 -9.04 -9.69
CA TYR A 101 20.19 -7.73 -10.33
C TYR A 101 19.98 -6.61 -9.30
N VAL A 102 19.23 -6.86 -8.22
CA VAL A 102 19.08 -5.88 -7.13
C VAL A 102 20.43 -5.59 -6.46
N SER A 103 21.22 -6.62 -6.19
CA SER A 103 22.56 -6.44 -5.61
C SER A 103 23.51 -5.68 -6.55
N LYS A 104 23.42 -5.94 -7.87
CA LYS A 104 24.18 -5.19 -8.88
C LYS A 104 23.74 -3.72 -8.94
N LEU A 105 22.44 -3.46 -8.86
CA LEU A 105 21.89 -2.11 -8.85
C LEU A 105 22.42 -1.31 -7.66
N GLU A 106 22.51 -1.92 -6.47
CA GLU A 106 23.02 -1.29 -5.26
C GLU A 106 24.43 -0.69 -5.45
N ARG A 107 25.30 -1.40 -6.17
CA ARG A 107 26.68 -0.99 -6.45
C ARG A 107 26.81 0.06 -7.57
N THR A 108 25.75 0.32 -8.32
CA THR A 108 25.79 1.24 -9.46
C THR A 108 25.61 2.68 -8.98
N GLU A 109 26.46 3.61 -9.40
CA GLU A 109 26.34 5.01 -8.99
C GLU A 109 25.06 5.68 -9.53
N GLU A 110 24.48 6.57 -8.72
CA GLU A 110 23.28 7.31 -9.10
C GLU A 110 23.63 8.47 -10.02
N HIS A 111 22.92 8.59 -11.14
CA HIS A 111 23.12 9.67 -12.09
C HIS A 111 21.75 10.26 -12.48
N VAL A 112 21.68 11.59 -12.59
CA VAL A 112 20.44 12.34 -12.87
C VAL A 112 19.69 11.82 -14.11
N LYS A 113 20.40 11.47 -15.18
CA LYS A 113 19.82 10.89 -16.42
C LYS A 113 19.13 9.54 -16.21
N ASN A 114 19.56 8.79 -15.21
CA ASN A 114 19.02 7.48 -14.88
C ASN A 114 17.89 7.57 -13.86
N TYR A 115 17.49 8.79 -13.47
CA TYR A 115 16.36 8.99 -12.59
C TYR A 115 15.12 8.28 -13.12
N ARG A 116 14.41 7.62 -12.21
CA ARG A 116 13.14 6.93 -12.47
C ARG A 116 12.15 7.36 -11.40
N PRO A 117 10.92 7.79 -11.78
CA PRO A 117 9.88 8.05 -10.79
C PRO A 117 9.40 6.72 -10.20
N GLN A 118 9.71 6.47 -8.93
CA GLN A 118 9.34 5.28 -8.17
C GLN A 118 8.25 5.69 -7.17
N ILE A 119 7.00 5.35 -7.45
CA ILE A 119 5.85 5.96 -6.77
C ILE A 119 5.28 5.01 -5.72
N LEU A 120 5.13 5.51 -4.49
CA LEU A 120 4.29 4.93 -3.45
C LEU A 120 2.92 5.62 -3.49
N VAL A 121 1.90 4.93 -3.97
CA VAL A 121 0.54 5.43 -4.03
C VAL A 121 -0.21 5.00 -2.78
N LEU A 122 -0.69 5.94 -1.98
CA LEU A 122 -1.59 5.65 -0.87
C LEU A 122 -3.03 5.50 -1.38
N SER A 123 -3.27 4.39 -2.07
CA SER A 123 -4.58 4.08 -2.67
C SER A 123 -5.61 3.61 -1.66
N GLY A 124 -5.19 3.09 -0.50
CA GLY A 124 -6.07 2.21 0.26
C GLY A 124 -6.32 0.94 -0.55
N ASN A 125 -7.56 0.49 -0.64
CA ASN A 125 -7.91 -0.60 -1.57
C ASN A 125 -7.75 -0.10 -3.04
N PRO A 126 -6.80 -0.64 -3.82
CA PRO A 126 -6.59 -0.27 -5.23
C PRO A 126 -7.85 -0.38 -6.10
N ALA A 127 -8.74 -1.33 -5.80
CA ALA A 127 -9.97 -1.53 -6.57
C ALA A 127 -10.98 -0.39 -6.32
N SER A 128 -11.05 0.16 -5.10
CA SER A 128 -11.97 1.26 -4.79
C SER A 128 -11.45 2.63 -5.21
N ARG A 129 -10.15 2.77 -5.49
CA ARG A 129 -9.53 4.01 -5.99
C ARG A 129 -8.74 3.77 -7.26
N ALA A 130 -9.33 3.02 -8.20
CA ALA A 130 -8.68 2.62 -9.44
C ALA A 130 -8.13 3.83 -10.23
N GLY A 131 -8.87 4.94 -10.29
CA GLY A 131 -8.43 6.15 -10.99
C GLY A 131 -7.09 6.73 -10.49
N LEU A 132 -6.80 6.64 -9.18
CA LEU A 132 -5.53 7.08 -8.62
C LEU A 132 -4.37 6.16 -9.04
N VAL A 133 -4.63 4.84 -9.06
CA VAL A 133 -3.67 3.82 -9.49
C VAL A 133 -3.39 3.95 -10.99
N ASP A 134 -4.42 4.15 -11.80
CA ASP A 134 -4.32 4.31 -13.25
C ASP A 134 -3.54 5.59 -13.63
N PHE A 135 -3.75 6.69 -12.90
CA PHE A 135 -2.96 7.90 -13.05
C PHE A 135 -1.48 7.66 -12.71
N ALA A 136 -1.20 7.01 -11.58
CA ALA A 136 0.17 6.70 -11.18
C ALA A 136 0.87 5.75 -12.18
N TYR A 137 0.13 4.76 -12.69
CA TYR A 137 0.61 3.84 -13.71
C TYR A 137 0.88 4.55 -15.03
N SER A 138 0.11 5.58 -15.39
CA SER A 138 0.39 6.41 -16.56
C SER A 138 1.73 7.16 -16.48
N ILE A 139 2.25 7.39 -15.26
CA ILE A 139 3.58 7.97 -15.04
C ILE A 139 4.66 6.88 -15.15
N THR A 140 4.48 5.72 -14.50
CA THR A 140 5.51 4.67 -14.41
C THR A 140 5.58 3.76 -15.64
N LYS A 141 4.44 3.49 -16.29
CA LYS A 141 4.28 2.74 -17.55
C LYS A 141 4.88 1.34 -17.52
N GLY A 142 4.97 0.74 -16.34
CA GLY A 142 5.66 -0.53 -16.11
C GLY A 142 7.18 -0.51 -16.27
N ASN A 143 7.77 0.67 -16.49
CA ASN A 143 9.22 0.87 -16.59
C ASN A 143 9.85 1.29 -15.24
N SER A 144 9.02 1.71 -14.29
CA SER A 144 9.43 2.10 -12.94
C SER A 144 8.61 1.37 -11.88
N LEU A 145 9.14 1.34 -10.66
CA LEU A 145 8.46 0.76 -9.51
C LEU A 145 7.19 1.56 -9.16
N LEU A 146 6.05 0.87 -9.08
CA LEU A 146 4.81 1.39 -8.54
C LEU A 146 4.38 0.53 -7.36
N MET A 147 4.19 1.12 -6.19
CA MET A 147 3.71 0.41 -5.01
C MET A 147 2.41 1.01 -4.52
N CYS A 148 1.37 0.19 -4.37
CA CYS A 148 0.08 0.59 -3.84
C CYS A 148 0.03 0.25 -2.35
N GLY A 149 0.10 1.28 -1.52
CA GLY A 149 0.00 1.22 -0.07
C GLY A 149 -1.44 1.11 0.39
N TYR A 150 -1.75 0.06 1.16
CA TYR A 150 -3.04 -0.13 1.81
C TYR A 150 -2.86 -0.22 3.33
N ILE A 151 -3.24 0.84 4.03
CA ILE A 151 -3.22 0.90 5.50
C ILE A 151 -4.58 0.46 6.00
N ILE A 152 -4.60 -0.60 6.82
CA ILE A 152 -5.83 -1.16 7.38
C ILE A 152 -5.94 -0.70 8.84
N PRO A 153 -7.05 -0.05 9.25
CA PRO A 153 -7.23 0.58 10.56
C PRO A 153 -7.51 -0.45 11.68
N TYR A 154 -6.65 -1.46 11.81
CA TYR A 154 -6.72 -2.44 12.89
C TYR A 154 -5.38 -2.55 13.61
N LYS A 155 -5.45 -2.86 14.91
CA LYS A 155 -4.26 -3.21 15.68
C LYS A 155 -3.65 -4.51 15.12
N PRO A 156 -2.32 -4.57 14.93
CA PRO A 156 -1.65 -5.79 14.46
C PRO A 156 -1.94 -6.99 15.37
N CYS A 157 -2.48 -8.06 14.80
CA CYS A 157 -2.67 -9.34 15.47
C CYS A 157 -2.51 -10.50 14.46
N ASN A 158 -2.37 -11.75 14.94
CA ASN A 158 -2.16 -12.91 14.08
C ASN A 158 -3.27 -13.10 13.02
N THR A 159 -4.52 -12.82 13.41
CA THR A 159 -5.69 -12.90 12.52
C THR A 159 -5.60 -11.84 11.43
N VAL A 160 -5.29 -10.60 11.79
CA VAL A 160 -5.12 -9.49 10.84
C VAL A 160 -3.95 -9.77 9.91
N PHE A 161 -2.84 -10.33 10.41
CA PHE A 161 -1.70 -10.71 9.57
C PHE A 161 -2.07 -11.74 8.49
N THR A 162 -2.86 -12.76 8.85
CA THR A 162 -3.36 -13.75 7.89
C THR A 162 -4.28 -13.10 6.84
N MET A 163 -5.12 -12.15 7.27
CA MET A 163 -5.97 -11.38 6.38
C MET A 163 -5.18 -10.46 5.44
N LEU A 164 -4.12 -9.79 5.94
CA LEU A 164 -3.20 -8.99 5.12
C LEU A 164 -2.55 -9.84 4.00
N GLN A 165 -2.15 -11.07 4.29
CA GLN A 165 -1.58 -11.97 3.28
C GLN A 165 -2.60 -12.30 2.18
N THR A 166 -3.84 -12.59 2.58
CA THR A 166 -4.95 -12.83 1.64
C THR A 166 -5.23 -11.61 0.77
N PHE A 167 -5.28 -10.40 1.36
CA PHE A 167 -5.47 -9.17 0.60
C PHE A 167 -4.33 -8.91 -0.36
N ASN A 168 -3.07 -9.08 0.05
CA ASN A 168 -1.96 -8.95 -0.88
C ASN A 168 -2.06 -9.91 -2.07
N GLN A 169 -2.57 -11.12 -1.87
CA GLN A 169 -2.80 -12.05 -2.96
C GLN A 169 -3.91 -11.58 -3.90
N GLN A 170 -5.08 -11.22 -3.36
CA GLN A 170 -6.19 -10.69 -4.16
C GLN A 170 -5.82 -9.45 -4.95
N LEU A 171 -5.05 -8.53 -4.35
CA LEU A 171 -4.57 -7.32 -5.03
C LEU A 171 -3.54 -7.63 -6.12
N ARG A 172 -2.66 -8.60 -5.91
CA ARG A 172 -1.76 -9.08 -6.98
C ARG A 172 -2.55 -9.64 -8.15
N ASP A 173 -3.56 -10.46 -7.88
CA ASP A 173 -4.42 -11.03 -8.92
C ASP A 173 -5.17 -9.93 -9.69
N TRP A 174 -5.62 -8.88 -9.00
CA TRP A 174 -6.25 -7.69 -9.60
C TRP A 174 -5.28 -6.89 -10.48
N PHE A 175 -4.00 -6.74 -10.09
CA PHE A 175 -3.00 -6.07 -10.94
C PHE A 175 -2.69 -6.90 -12.20
N VAL A 176 -2.62 -8.22 -12.06
CA VAL A 176 -2.36 -9.14 -13.18
C VAL A 176 -3.53 -9.12 -14.16
N SER A 177 -4.78 -9.18 -13.68
CA SER A 177 -5.97 -9.14 -14.52
C SER A 177 -6.10 -7.81 -15.29
N ARG A 178 -5.60 -6.71 -14.72
CA ARG A 178 -5.56 -5.38 -15.38
C ARG A 178 -4.27 -5.10 -16.16
N HIS A 179 -3.38 -6.07 -16.29
CA HIS A 179 -2.10 -5.94 -17.00
C HIS A 179 -1.20 -4.79 -16.50
N LEU A 180 -1.26 -4.49 -15.20
CA LEU A 180 -0.44 -3.45 -14.55
C LEU A 180 0.94 -4.00 -14.19
N LYS A 181 1.93 -3.79 -15.06
CA LYS A 181 3.30 -4.31 -14.90
C LYS A 181 4.11 -3.46 -13.91
N GLY A 182 4.98 -4.07 -13.11
CA GLY A 182 5.82 -3.34 -12.15
C GLY A 182 5.06 -2.72 -10.99
N THR A 183 3.81 -3.12 -10.80
CA THR A 183 2.92 -2.69 -9.70
C THR A 183 2.89 -3.75 -8.60
N PHE A 184 3.07 -3.33 -7.36
CA PHE A 184 3.08 -4.20 -6.19
C PHE A 184 2.13 -3.69 -5.10
N ALA A 185 1.45 -4.59 -4.40
CA ALA A 185 0.66 -4.26 -3.22
C ALA A 185 1.55 -4.29 -1.97
N VAL A 186 1.39 -3.31 -1.09
CA VAL A 186 2.00 -3.28 0.23
C VAL A 186 0.93 -2.94 1.25
N THR A 187 0.55 -3.91 2.07
CA THR A 187 -0.48 -3.73 3.11
C THR A 187 0.15 -3.62 4.50
N VAL A 188 -0.30 -2.67 5.31
CA VAL A 188 0.13 -2.51 6.71
C VAL A 188 -1.10 -2.40 7.61
N ALA A 189 -1.09 -3.08 8.75
CA ALA A 189 -2.11 -2.90 9.78
C ALA A 189 -1.63 -1.86 10.80
N ASN A 190 -2.39 -0.78 10.95
CA ASN A 190 -2.16 0.22 11.98
C ASN A 190 -3.47 0.96 12.26
N PRO A 191 -3.89 1.17 13.53
CA PRO A 191 -5.09 1.95 13.83
C PRO A 191 -5.00 3.40 13.32
N ASN A 192 -3.82 4.00 13.33
CA ASN A 192 -3.62 5.39 12.90
C ASN A 192 -3.09 5.41 11.47
N LEU A 193 -3.73 6.21 10.60
CA LEU A 193 -3.35 6.33 9.21
C LEU A 193 -1.92 6.86 9.07
N ARG A 194 -1.59 7.91 9.83
CA ARG A 194 -0.27 8.54 9.80
C ARG A 194 0.84 7.59 10.20
N ALA A 195 0.68 6.85 11.30
CA ALA A 195 1.68 5.90 11.78
C ALA A 195 1.87 4.71 10.83
N GLY A 196 0.77 4.20 10.25
CA GLY A 196 0.83 3.16 9.21
C GLY A 196 1.56 3.65 7.95
N ALA A 197 1.31 4.89 7.54
CA ALA A 197 1.98 5.50 6.41
C ALA A 197 3.47 5.75 6.69
N GLN A 198 3.86 6.27 7.85
CA GLN A 198 5.27 6.40 8.25
C GLN A 198 6.02 5.07 8.15
N THR A 199 5.39 3.99 8.57
CA THR A 199 5.94 2.64 8.43
C THR A 199 6.18 2.31 6.95
N LEU A 200 5.18 2.52 6.09
CA LEU A 200 5.33 2.33 4.64
C LEU A 200 6.44 3.18 4.04
N LEU A 201 6.51 4.47 4.38
CA LEU A 201 7.52 5.39 3.85
C LEU A 201 8.94 4.92 4.14
N GLN A 202 9.17 4.26 5.28
CA GLN A 202 10.49 3.78 5.68
C GLN A 202 10.85 2.41 5.11
N ILE A 203 9.87 1.50 4.95
CA ILE A 203 10.13 0.10 4.56
C ILE A 203 9.82 -0.20 3.09
N ALA A 204 9.25 0.76 2.36
CA ALA A 204 8.82 0.59 0.98
C ALA A 204 10.00 0.38 0.00
N GLY A 205 10.27 -0.88 -0.31
CA GLY A 205 11.16 -1.30 -1.38
C GLY A 205 12.36 -2.14 -0.90
N LEU A 206 13.35 -2.33 -1.77
CA LEU A 206 14.56 -3.10 -1.47
C LEU A 206 15.80 -2.48 -2.12
N GLY A 207 16.77 -2.06 -1.30
CA GLY A 207 17.98 -1.36 -1.77
C GLY A 207 17.62 -0.11 -2.57
N LYS A 208 18.27 0.09 -3.72
CA LYS A 208 17.92 1.15 -4.70
C LYS A 208 16.56 0.98 -5.41
N LEU A 209 15.87 -0.16 -5.28
CA LEU A 209 14.48 -0.30 -5.71
C LEU A 209 13.53 0.14 -4.58
N ARG A 210 13.61 1.42 -4.19
CA ARG A 210 12.75 2.05 -3.18
C ARG A 210 11.89 3.14 -3.78
N THR A 211 10.84 3.56 -3.11
CA THR A 211 10.00 4.67 -3.61
C THR A 211 10.65 6.02 -3.31
N ASN A 212 10.52 6.98 -4.24
CA ASN A 212 11.05 8.34 -4.11
C ASN A 212 9.97 9.42 -4.22
N ILE A 213 8.76 9.05 -4.66
CA ILE A 213 7.58 9.92 -4.74
C ILE A 213 6.46 9.26 -3.94
N ILE A 214 5.83 9.98 -3.01
CA ILE A 214 4.54 9.61 -2.44
C ILE A 214 3.43 10.30 -3.24
N LEU A 215 2.43 9.52 -3.66
CA LEU A 215 1.24 10.03 -4.34
C LEU A 215 -0.01 9.69 -3.52
N MET A 216 -0.82 10.70 -3.23
CA MET A 216 -2.04 10.57 -2.45
C MET A 216 -3.20 11.32 -3.10
N GLY A 217 -4.42 10.83 -2.89
CA GLY A 217 -5.63 11.53 -3.32
C GLY A 217 -5.98 12.65 -2.37
N PHE A 218 -6.43 13.78 -2.89
CA PHE A 218 -6.91 14.91 -2.10
C PHE A 218 -8.16 14.53 -1.29
N LYS A 219 -8.14 14.78 0.02
CA LYS A 219 -9.28 14.55 0.92
C LYS A 219 -10.33 15.64 0.70
N GLN A 220 -11.47 15.32 0.07
CA GLN A 220 -12.50 16.31 -0.28
C GLN A 220 -13.41 16.70 0.89
N ASN A 221 -13.74 15.77 1.77
CA ASN A 221 -14.68 15.97 2.88
C ASN A 221 -14.04 16.55 4.15
N TRP A 222 -12.86 17.15 4.03
CA TRP A 222 -12.07 17.63 5.17
C TRP A 222 -12.74 18.77 5.95
N ALA A 223 -13.45 19.68 5.28
CA ALA A 223 -14.14 20.81 5.91
C ALA A 223 -15.57 20.47 6.41
N GLN A 224 -16.15 19.37 5.92
CA GLN A 224 -17.52 18.96 6.25
C GLN A 224 -17.57 18.16 7.55
N ASN A 225 -16.59 17.29 7.77
CA ASN A 225 -16.53 16.44 8.95
C ASN A 225 -15.86 17.16 10.13
N ARG A 226 -16.68 17.76 11.01
CA ARG A 226 -16.21 18.47 12.22
C ARG A 226 -16.23 17.62 13.48
N SER A 227 -16.47 16.32 13.37
CA SER A 227 -16.34 15.45 14.53
C SER A 227 -14.88 15.47 15.02
N PRO A 228 -14.61 15.17 16.30
CA PRO A 228 -13.24 15.02 16.81
C PRO A 228 -12.41 14.05 15.96
N GLU A 229 -13.05 12.99 15.44
CA GLU A 229 -12.44 12.04 14.51
C GLU A 229 -12.07 12.70 13.16
N GLY A 230 -12.96 13.52 12.59
CA GLY A 230 -12.69 14.25 11.35
C GLY A 230 -11.53 15.24 11.46
N ILE A 231 -11.40 15.92 12.60
CA ILE A 231 -10.26 16.79 12.90
C ILE A 231 -8.98 15.96 13.02
N ASN A 232 -9.02 14.83 13.71
CA ASN A 232 -7.87 13.92 13.81
C ASN A 232 -7.43 13.38 12.45
N GLU A 233 -8.36 13.00 11.57
CA GLU A 233 -8.04 12.61 10.20
C GLU A 233 -7.37 13.73 9.39
N MET A 234 -7.80 14.97 9.61
CA MET A 234 -7.22 16.16 8.99
C MET A 234 -5.78 16.37 9.43
N ILE A 235 -5.53 16.27 10.74
CA ILE A 235 -4.20 16.35 11.35
C ILE A 235 -3.31 15.22 10.81
N ASP A 236 -3.84 14.00 10.71
CA ASP A 236 -3.11 12.85 10.19
C ASP A 236 -2.73 13.03 8.72
N TYR A 237 -3.66 13.51 7.89
CA TYR A 237 -3.43 13.76 6.47
C TYR A 237 -2.38 14.85 6.24
N PHE A 238 -2.44 15.95 7.01
CA PHE A 238 -1.44 17.02 6.96
C PHE A 238 -0.09 16.55 7.50
N GLY A 239 -0.11 15.84 8.63
CA GLY A 239 1.07 15.29 9.27
C GLY A 239 1.82 14.31 8.36
N LEU A 240 1.09 13.52 7.58
CA LEU A 240 1.65 12.65 6.55
C LEU A 240 2.45 13.44 5.48
N ILE A 241 1.91 14.57 5.01
CA ILE A 241 2.61 15.43 4.03
C ILE A 241 3.92 15.95 4.63
N GLN A 242 3.88 16.38 5.90
CA GLN A 242 5.08 16.83 6.61
C GLN A 242 6.10 15.70 6.75
N ASP A 243 5.68 14.54 7.25
CA ASP A 243 6.56 13.38 7.43
C ASP A 243 7.20 12.94 6.12
N ALA A 244 6.48 13.03 5.00
CA ALA A 244 7.04 12.73 3.68
C ALA A 244 8.14 13.72 3.25
N PHE A 245 7.97 15.00 3.54
CA PHE A 245 9.01 16.01 3.31
C PHE A 245 10.22 15.81 4.21
N ASP A 246 10.02 15.44 5.48
CA ASP A 246 11.13 15.18 6.41
C ASP A 246 11.95 13.94 6.02
N LEU A 247 11.32 12.97 5.35
CA LEU A 247 12.01 11.81 4.76
C LEU A 247 12.63 12.10 3.38
N ASN A 248 12.72 13.37 2.97
CA ASN A 248 13.26 13.81 1.68
C ASN A 248 12.61 13.12 0.47
N MET A 249 11.32 12.79 0.56
CA MET A 249 10.56 12.29 -0.58
C MET A 249 9.87 13.44 -1.31
N SER A 250 9.59 13.18 -2.58
CA SER A 250 8.74 14.07 -3.38
C SER A 250 7.28 13.78 -3.07
N VAL A 251 6.45 14.81 -2.96
CA VAL A 251 5.03 14.68 -2.58
C VAL A 251 4.14 15.10 -3.74
N GLY A 252 3.20 14.22 -4.10
CA GLY A 252 2.14 14.48 -5.06
C GLY A 252 0.77 14.32 -4.41
N VAL A 253 -0.07 15.36 -4.50
CA VAL A 253 -1.48 15.33 -4.09
C VAL A 253 -2.33 15.51 -5.35
N LEU A 254 -3.04 14.47 -5.74
CA LEU A 254 -3.92 14.50 -6.92
C LEU A 254 -5.36 14.76 -6.48
N ARG A 255 -6.04 15.71 -7.12
CA ARG A 255 -7.48 15.93 -6.99
C ARG A 255 -8.18 15.61 -8.30
N ASN A 256 -9.18 14.73 -8.25
CA ASN A 256 -10.02 14.39 -9.40
C ASN A 256 -11.26 15.29 -9.47
N SER A 257 -11.04 16.58 -9.78
CA SER A 257 -12.09 17.60 -9.84
C SER A 257 -12.99 17.54 -8.59
N ASN A 258 -14.32 17.41 -8.77
CA ASN A 258 -15.29 17.41 -7.68
C ASN A 258 -15.80 16.01 -7.27
N ARG A 259 -15.46 14.93 -8.01
CA ARG A 259 -16.02 13.58 -7.77
C ARG A 259 -15.19 12.67 -6.86
N GLY A 260 -13.95 13.03 -6.57
CA GLY A 260 -13.08 12.26 -5.68
C GLY A 260 -12.54 11.01 -6.36
N PHE A 261 -11.93 10.13 -5.57
CA PHE A 261 -11.35 8.87 -6.06
C PHE A 261 -12.07 7.63 -5.53
N ASP A 262 -12.85 7.77 -4.46
CA ASP A 262 -13.48 6.64 -3.79
C ASP A 262 -14.76 6.26 -4.52
N ILE A 263 -14.79 5.05 -5.07
CA ILE A 263 -15.98 4.47 -5.71
C ILE A 263 -16.55 3.31 -4.89
N SER A 264 -16.15 3.16 -3.61
CA SER A 264 -16.60 2.04 -2.77
C SER A 264 -18.13 1.98 -2.65
N GLU A 265 -18.77 3.13 -2.42
CA GLU A 265 -20.23 3.24 -2.28
C GLU A 265 -20.93 2.84 -3.59
N LEU A 266 -20.47 3.39 -4.71
CA LEU A 266 -20.97 3.05 -6.04
C LEU A 266 -20.81 1.56 -6.37
N ILE A 267 -19.68 0.94 -5.99
CA ILE A 267 -19.47 -0.50 -6.18
C ILE A 267 -20.49 -1.30 -5.38
N LEU A 268 -20.79 -0.88 -4.14
CA LEU A 268 -21.76 -1.56 -3.28
C LEU A 268 -23.18 -1.43 -3.83
N GLU A 269 -23.60 -0.23 -4.23
CA GLU A 269 -24.91 0.03 -4.84
C GLU A 269 -25.10 -0.81 -6.10
N THR A 270 -24.13 -0.77 -7.01
CA THR A 270 -24.22 -1.53 -8.27
C THR A 270 -24.24 -3.05 -8.03
N ALA A 271 -23.48 -3.53 -7.03
CA ALA A 271 -23.48 -4.95 -6.67
C ALA A 271 -24.83 -5.39 -6.07
N GLU A 272 -25.48 -4.52 -5.30
CA GLU A 272 -26.81 -4.76 -4.75
C GLU A 272 -27.88 -4.75 -5.84
N GLU A 273 -27.83 -3.79 -6.77
CA GLU A 273 -28.71 -3.74 -7.95
C GLU A 273 -28.59 -5.00 -8.81
N LEU A 274 -27.36 -5.44 -9.11
CA LEU A 274 -27.13 -6.68 -9.85
C LEU A 274 -27.68 -7.89 -9.08
N ARG A 275 -27.48 -7.94 -7.76
CA ARG A 275 -28.04 -9.00 -6.92
C ARG A 275 -29.56 -9.01 -6.98
N LEU A 276 -30.21 -7.85 -6.97
CA LEU A 276 -31.66 -7.72 -7.10
C LEU A 276 -32.16 -8.11 -8.48
N HIS A 277 -31.48 -7.70 -9.56
CA HIS A 277 -31.81 -8.12 -10.93
C HIS A 277 -31.68 -9.64 -11.12
N LEU A 278 -30.62 -10.25 -10.59
CA LEU A 278 -30.45 -11.71 -10.62
C LEU A 278 -31.56 -12.43 -9.83
N LYS A 279 -31.98 -11.85 -8.69
CA LYS A 279 -33.10 -12.36 -7.89
C LYS A 279 -34.44 -12.23 -8.62
N GLN A 280 -34.64 -11.17 -9.41
CA GLN A 280 -35.84 -10.97 -10.24
C GLN A 280 -35.86 -11.86 -11.49
N ARG A 281 -34.69 -12.21 -12.03
CA ARG A 281 -34.56 -13.06 -13.23
C ARG A 281 -34.84 -14.55 -12.97
N GLY A 282 -35.14 -14.94 -11.72
CA GLY A 282 -35.58 -16.30 -11.41
C GLY A 282 -34.48 -17.35 -11.43
N ASP A 283 -33.20 -16.96 -11.41
CA ASP A 283 -32.11 -17.91 -11.17
C ASP A 283 -32.09 -18.27 -9.68
N THR A 284 -32.83 -19.33 -9.32
CA THR A 284 -32.76 -19.94 -8.00
C THR A 284 -31.38 -20.56 -7.80
N LEU A 285 -30.39 -19.75 -7.38
CA LEU A 285 -29.27 -20.29 -6.63
C LEU A 285 -29.83 -20.69 -5.26
N SER A 286 -30.16 -21.97 -5.11
CA SER A 286 -30.74 -22.54 -3.90
C SER A 286 -29.87 -22.18 -2.69
N THR A 287 -30.26 -21.15 -1.96
CA THR A 287 -29.79 -20.93 -0.60
C THR A 287 -30.64 -21.86 0.24
N ARG A 288 -30.10 -23.03 0.59
CA ARG A 288 -30.77 -23.99 1.47
C ARG A 288 -30.89 -23.34 2.85
N SER A 289 -32.02 -22.69 3.11
CA SER A 289 -32.49 -22.37 4.46
C SER A 289 -33.00 -23.68 5.08
N TYR A 290 -32.47 -24.04 6.25
CA TYR A 290 -33.01 -25.13 7.05
C TYR A 290 -34.34 -24.68 7.68
N PRO A 291 -35.41 -25.50 7.64
CA PRO A 291 -36.61 -25.22 8.42
C PRO A 291 -36.35 -25.51 9.90
N LEU A 292 -36.73 -24.57 10.77
CA LEU A 292 -37.08 -24.92 12.15
C LEU A 292 -38.43 -25.66 12.09
N GLU A 293 -38.42 -26.98 12.29
CA GLU A 293 -39.63 -27.72 12.60
C GLU A 293 -39.96 -27.57 14.08
N SER A 294 -41.08 -26.90 14.35
CA SER A 294 -41.83 -26.97 15.60
C SER A 294 -42.63 -28.28 15.62
N HIS A 295 -42.34 -29.18 16.57
CA HIS A 295 -43.23 -30.31 16.86
C HIS A 295 -44.08 -30.04 18.11
N PRO A 296 -45.39 -30.32 18.09
CA PRO A 296 -46.23 -30.35 19.27
C PRO A 296 -46.12 -31.70 20.02
N HIS A 297 -46.41 -31.66 21.32
CA HIS A 297 -46.42 -32.80 22.24
C HIS A 297 -47.47 -33.87 21.90
N GLN A 298 -47.11 -35.15 22.03
CA GLN A 298 -47.97 -36.20 22.61
C GLN A 298 -47.15 -37.43 23.06
N SER A 299 -47.76 -38.20 23.96
CA SER A 299 -47.21 -38.94 25.11
C SER A 299 -47.12 -40.47 24.98
N GLN A 300 -46.45 -41.10 25.97
CA GLN A 300 -46.47 -42.53 26.42
C GLN A 300 -45.46 -43.48 25.74
N SER A 301 -44.80 -44.48 26.37
CA SER A 301 -44.67 -44.97 27.75
C SER A 301 -43.54 -46.04 27.79
N ILE A 302 -42.72 -46.00 28.85
CA ILE A 302 -41.96 -47.05 29.57
C ILE A 302 -41.83 -48.47 28.94
N ASN A 303 -40.60 -48.99 28.76
CA ASN A 303 -40.15 -50.17 29.51
C ASN A 303 -38.63 -50.42 29.50
N GLN A 304 -38.19 -50.93 30.64
CA GLN A 304 -36.83 -51.25 31.07
C GLN A 304 -36.28 -52.50 30.36
N GLN A 305 -34.95 -52.60 30.24
CA GLN A 305 -34.24 -53.85 30.59
C GLN A 305 -32.76 -53.60 30.91
N GLN A 306 -32.35 -54.20 32.04
CA GLN A 306 -31.05 -54.19 32.71
C GLN A 306 -30.01 -55.06 31.99
N PHE A 307 -28.71 -54.81 32.18
CA PHE A 307 -27.80 -55.75 32.88
C PHE A 307 -26.45 -55.09 33.27
N LYS A 308 -25.89 -55.62 34.36
CA LYS A 308 -24.90 -55.07 35.32
C LYS A 308 -23.41 -55.18 34.88
N PRO A 309 -22.49 -54.50 35.60
CA PRO A 309 -21.05 -54.40 35.34
C PRO A 309 -20.22 -55.44 36.12
N SER A 310 -18.96 -55.66 35.71
CA SER A 310 -17.96 -56.36 36.54
C SER A 310 -16.71 -55.52 36.76
N VAL A 311 -16.30 -55.50 38.02
CA VAL A 311 -15.22 -54.76 38.69
C VAL A 311 -13.99 -55.65 38.82
N HIS A 312 -12.78 -55.08 38.65
CA HIS A 312 -11.65 -55.16 39.59
C HIS A 312 -10.42 -54.41 39.02
N ASN A 313 -10.03 -53.30 39.65
CA ASN A 313 -8.96 -53.15 40.67
C ASN A 313 -7.62 -52.81 40.00
N THR A 314 -6.76 -51.89 40.45
CA THR A 314 -6.67 -51.02 41.64
C THR A 314 -5.48 -50.07 41.45
N CYS A 315 -5.46 -48.98 42.24
CA CYS A 315 -4.31 -48.15 42.62
C CYS A 315 -3.73 -47.20 41.55
N SER A 316 -3.39 -45.94 41.85
CA SER A 316 -3.52 -45.11 43.06
C SER A 316 -3.12 -43.68 42.66
N SER A 317 -3.89 -42.69 43.07
CA SER A 317 -3.47 -41.28 43.11
C SER A 317 -2.79 -40.98 44.45
N PRO A 318 -1.90 -39.97 44.51
CA PRO A 318 -2.27 -38.83 45.33
C PRO A 318 -1.93 -37.46 44.74
N GLN A 319 -2.38 -36.46 45.47
CA GLN A 319 -2.67 -35.07 45.14
C GLN A 319 -1.47 -34.10 45.15
N LEU A 320 -1.72 -32.95 44.51
CA LEU A 320 -1.28 -31.56 44.77
C LEU A 320 0.11 -31.27 45.40
N GLY A 321 0.82 -30.33 44.75
CA GLY A 321 1.86 -29.52 45.39
C GLY A 321 2.67 -28.68 44.39
N ILE A 322 2.61 -27.36 44.54
CA ILE A 322 3.26 -26.33 43.69
C ILE A 322 4.79 -26.35 43.88
N SER A 323 5.57 -26.24 42.79
CA SER A 323 6.78 -25.40 42.77
C SER A 323 7.19 -25.06 41.32
N SER A 324 7.39 -23.78 41.09
CA SER A 324 7.98 -23.15 39.91
C SER A 324 9.48 -23.45 39.83
N ASN A 325 9.99 -23.81 38.64
CA ASN A 325 11.31 -23.44 38.11
C ASN A 325 11.57 -24.15 36.78
N PHE A 326 11.67 -23.41 35.66
CA PHE A 326 12.53 -23.74 34.51
C PHE A 326 12.54 -22.53 33.55
N SER A 327 13.50 -21.61 33.71
CA SER A 327 14.81 -21.54 33.05
C SER A 327 14.76 -20.88 31.67
N ILE A 328 14.98 -19.56 31.73
CA ILE A 328 15.37 -18.66 30.65
C ILE A 328 16.81 -19.00 30.30
N ASN A 329 17.08 -19.66 29.16
CA ASN A 329 18.49 -19.86 28.75
C ASN A 329 18.77 -19.93 27.25
N SER A 330 17.98 -19.23 26.43
CA SER A 330 18.22 -19.11 24.98
C SER A 330 18.48 -17.67 24.51
N ARG A 331 18.36 -16.66 25.39
CA ARG A 331 18.61 -15.24 25.05
C ARG A 331 20.00 -14.72 25.44
N GLN A 332 20.66 -15.27 26.46
CA GLN A 332 22.01 -14.84 26.87
C GLN A 332 23.10 -15.33 25.91
N LYS A 333 22.98 -16.55 25.37
CA LYS A 333 23.97 -17.13 24.45
C LYS A 333 24.08 -16.38 23.11
N ALA A 334 22.99 -15.74 22.65
CA ALA A 334 22.99 -14.91 21.46
C ALA A 334 23.59 -13.52 21.70
N ARG A 335 23.48 -13.00 22.93
CA ARG A 335 24.05 -11.71 23.33
C ARG A 335 25.58 -11.78 23.43
N ASP A 336 26.11 -12.87 24.00
CA ASP A 336 27.56 -13.06 24.16
C ASP A 336 28.28 -13.32 22.82
N LEU A 337 27.65 -14.00 21.87
CA LEU A 337 28.20 -14.17 20.52
C LEU A 337 28.21 -12.87 19.71
N PHE A 338 27.22 -12.00 19.92
CA PHE A 338 27.15 -10.69 19.27
C PHE A 338 28.21 -9.73 19.82
N LEU A 339 28.39 -9.69 21.15
CA LEU A 339 29.39 -8.84 21.82
C LEU A 339 30.83 -9.27 21.52
N ARG A 340 31.08 -10.58 21.32
CA ARG A 340 32.41 -11.09 20.93
C ARG A 340 32.81 -10.70 19.50
N SER A 341 31.85 -10.42 18.62
CA SER A 341 32.10 -9.94 17.26
C SER A 341 32.47 -8.45 17.18
N LEU A 342 32.06 -7.67 18.19
CA LEU A 342 32.32 -6.24 18.28
C LEU A 342 33.71 -5.93 18.88
N SER A 343 34.31 -6.88 19.61
CA SER A 343 35.63 -6.71 20.23
C SER A 343 36.83 -6.88 19.27
N HIS A 344 36.61 -7.36 18.03
CA HIS A 344 37.72 -7.71 17.13
C HIS A 344 38.09 -6.64 16.08
N LYS A 345 37.64 -5.39 16.25
CA LYS A 345 37.83 -4.34 15.24
C LYS A 345 38.38 -3.00 15.75
N GLN A 346 39.25 -3.04 16.75
CA GLN A 346 40.07 -1.90 17.13
C GLN A 346 41.45 -2.34 17.59
N ASP A 347 42.28 -2.77 16.65
CA ASP A 347 43.74 -2.81 16.81
C ASP A 347 44.39 -2.51 15.44
N ASN A 348 44.55 -1.22 15.14
CA ASN A 348 45.76 -0.70 14.50
C ASN A 348 45.71 0.83 14.33
N LYS A 349 46.79 1.50 14.78
CA LYS A 349 47.13 2.95 14.74
C LYS A 349 46.51 3.74 15.91
N LYS A 350 47.23 4.51 16.74
CA LYS A 350 48.57 5.15 16.68
C LYS A 350 48.99 5.54 18.12
N GLY A 351 50.28 5.72 18.37
CA GLY A 351 50.83 6.13 19.65
C GLY A 351 50.72 7.62 20.01
N GLN A 352 51.23 7.88 21.23
CA GLN A 352 51.63 9.13 21.91
C GLN A 352 50.61 9.91 22.78
N GLN A 353 50.87 9.78 24.09
CA GLN A 353 50.96 10.77 25.19
C GLN A 353 49.72 11.34 25.93
N GLU A 354 49.79 11.11 27.26
CA GLU A 354 49.41 11.92 28.45
C GLU A 354 47.95 12.45 28.57
N GLY A 355 47.24 12.40 29.70
CA GLY A 355 47.49 12.03 31.09
C GLY A 355 46.26 12.39 31.95
N GLN A 356 46.23 11.85 33.18
CA GLN A 356 45.49 12.28 34.38
C GLN A 356 43.99 11.98 34.60
N GLN A 357 43.83 11.15 35.64
CA GLN A 357 43.00 11.31 36.85
C GLN A 357 41.54 10.83 36.92
N GLU A 358 41.39 9.78 37.72
CA GLU A 358 40.21 9.25 38.41
C GLU A 358 39.49 10.30 39.27
N ARG A 359 38.16 10.14 39.45
CA ARG A 359 37.59 9.71 40.75
C ARG A 359 36.05 9.62 40.76
N THR A 360 35.54 8.41 41.04
CA THR A 360 34.56 8.03 42.10
C THR A 360 33.15 8.67 42.13
N PHE A 361 32.03 8.05 42.54
CA PHE A 361 31.73 6.85 43.33
C PHE A 361 30.22 6.51 43.22
N ASP A 362 29.91 5.21 43.28
CA ASP A 362 28.78 4.44 43.87
C ASP A 362 27.38 4.99 44.24
N GLY A 363 26.39 4.07 44.07
CA GLY A 363 25.28 3.84 45.01
C GLY A 363 23.91 3.59 44.34
N LYS A 364 23.45 2.33 44.15
CA LYS A 364 22.47 1.57 44.98
C LYS A 364 21.11 2.28 45.12
N SER A 365 19.90 1.77 44.82
CA SER A 365 19.21 0.45 44.72
C SER A 365 17.95 0.52 45.60
N ALA A 366 16.88 -0.21 45.21
CA ALA A 366 15.70 -0.65 46.01
C ALA A 366 14.56 0.38 46.17
N GLN A 367 13.26 0.05 46.28
CA GLN A 367 12.36 -1.08 45.93
C GLN A 367 10.95 -0.68 46.46
N SER A 368 9.91 -1.47 46.14
CA SER A 368 8.53 -1.43 46.68
C SER A 368 7.60 -0.39 46.04
N GLY A 369 6.43 -0.68 45.47
CA GLY A 369 5.55 -1.84 45.59
C GLY A 369 4.42 -1.53 46.58
N ASP A 370 3.20 -1.28 46.09
CA ASP A 370 1.98 -1.77 46.74
C ASP A 370 0.71 -1.66 45.88
N THR A 371 -0.25 -2.48 46.28
CA THR A 371 -1.39 -3.06 45.56
C THR A 371 -2.69 -2.45 46.10
N MET A 372 -3.76 -2.30 45.30
CA MET A 372 -5.14 -2.69 45.69
C MET A 372 -6.17 -2.53 44.56
N GLN A 373 -7.05 -3.54 44.47
CA GLN A 373 -8.30 -3.63 43.72
C GLN A 373 -9.37 -2.74 44.41
N THR A 374 -10.57 -2.38 43.92
CA THR A 374 -11.64 -3.18 43.27
C THR A 374 -12.84 -2.25 42.95
N THR A 375 -13.45 -2.39 41.76
CA THR A 375 -14.90 -2.48 41.42
C THR A 375 -16.00 -1.55 42.02
N LEU A 376 -16.85 -0.96 41.15
CA LEU A 376 -18.31 -1.25 40.90
C LEU A 376 -19.19 -0.01 40.54
N GLY A 377 -19.98 -0.18 39.46
CA GLY A 377 -21.30 0.44 39.19
C GLY A 377 -21.30 1.93 38.76
N GLY A 378 -22.03 2.41 37.77
CA GLY A 378 -23.20 1.93 37.02
C GLY A 378 -24.17 3.11 36.86
N GLY A 379 -24.59 3.46 35.64
CA GLY A 379 -25.54 4.55 35.40
C GLY A 379 -25.72 4.89 33.92
N ASP A 380 -26.68 4.23 33.28
CA ASP A 380 -27.19 4.55 31.95
C ASP A 380 -28.03 5.85 31.99
N THR A 381 -27.84 6.74 31.01
CA THR A 381 -28.95 7.50 30.42
C THR A 381 -28.73 7.67 28.91
N THR A 382 -29.66 7.10 28.15
CA THR A 382 -29.82 7.17 26.70
C THR A 382 -30.37 8.53 26.27
N THR A 383 -29.88 9.11 25.18
CA THR A 383 -30.72 9.77 24.15
C THR A 383 -29.96 9.92 22.82
N ASN A 384 -30.68 9.60 21.75
CA ASN A 384 -30.25 9.39 20.36
C ASN A 384 -29.76 10.64 19.64
N TYR A 385 -28.73 10.54 18.78
CA TYR A 385 -28.69 11.00 17.38
C TYR A 385 -27.49 10.38 16.63
N SER A 386 -27.70 9.98 15.37
CA SER A 386 -26.90 9.04 14.57
C SER A 386 -25.64 9.63 13.88
N PRO A 387 -24.50 8.91 13.88
CA PRO A 387 -23.45 9.03 12.88
C PRO A 387 -23.32 7.79 11.97
N PHE A 388 -22.57 8.00 10.88
CA PHE A 388 -22.29 7.13 9.73
C PHE A 388 -22.21 5.61 9.97
N THR A 389 -22.90 4.87 9.10
CA THR A 389 -22.82 3.41 8.98
C THR A 389 -21.56 3.02 8.19
N ILE A 390 -20.52 2.58 8.90
CA ILE A 390 -19.65 1.50 8.42
C ILE A 390 -20.30 0.23 8.94
N THR A 391 -20.80 -0.63 8.05
CA THR A 391 -21.43 -1.89 8.44
C THR A 391 -20.46 -2.76 9.26
N PRO A 392 -20.76 -3.09 10.52
CA PRO A 392 -20.11 -4.18 11.21
C PRO A 392 -20.82 -5.49 10.86
N VAL A 393 -20.08 -6.55 10.54
CA VAL A 393 -20.62 -7.90 10.70
C VAL A 393 -20.76 -8.14 12.20
N SER A 394 -22.00 -8.24 12.67
CA SER A 394 -22.31 -8.49 14.07
C SER A 394 -21.75 -9.83 14.53
N SER A 395 -21.16 -9.80 15.72
CA SER A 395 -20.82 -10.94 16.53
C SER A 395 -22.09 -11.61 17.08
N CYS A 396 -22.38 -12.86 16.70
CA CYS A 396 -23.11 -13.76 17.58
C CYS A 396 -22.13 -14.29 18.63
N SER A 397 -22.29 -13.88 19.89
CA SER A 397 -21.66 -14.52 21.03
C SER A 397 -22.43 -15.80 21.34
N ALA A 398 -21.84 -16.95 21.02
CA ALA A 398 -22.26 -18.25 21.53
C ALA A 398 -21.08 -18.86 22.28
N THR A 399 -21.22 -18.94 23.59
CA THR A 399 -20.28 -19.59 24.52
C THR A 399 -20.09 -21.05 24.11
N LEU A 400 -18.90 -21.45 23.65
CA LEU A 400 -18.59 -22.85 23.37
C LEU A 400 -17.23 -23.25 23.96
N LYS A 401 -17.33 -24.15 24.95
CA LYS A 401 -16.21 -24.76 25.67
C LYS A 401 -15.27 -25.50 24.71
N SER A 402 -13.98 -25.35 24.98
CA SER A 402 -12.85 -26.04 24.39
C SER A 402 -13.06 -27.55 24.20
N LYS A 403 -12.86 -28.02 22.96
CA LYS A 403 -12.43 -29.39 22.64
C LYS A 403 -11.42 -29.36 21.49
N LYS A 404 -10.23 -29.91 21.75
CA LYS A 404 -9.15 -30.15 20.79
C LYS A 404 -9.67 -30.93 19.57
N PHE A 405 -9.36 -30.48 18.35
CA PHE A 405 -9.45 -31.31 17.15
C PHE A 405 -8.23 -31.08 16.24
N GLY A 406 -7.63 -32.19 15.82
CA GLY A 406 -6.40 -32.26 15.04
C GLY A 406 -6.56 -31.79 13.59
N GLY A 407 -5.43 -31.40 13.01
CA GLY A 407 -5.33 -30.87 11.65
C GLY A 407 -5.79 -31.86 10.58
N GLY A 408 -6.46 -31.32 9.57
CA GLY A 408 -6.83 -32.03 8.35
C GLY A 408 -8.33 -32.00 8.03
N LYS A 409 -8.86 -30.84 7.63
CA LYS A 409 -10.01 -30.63 6.71
C LYS A 409 -10.54 -29.20 6.83
N LEU A 410 -9.93 -28.27 6.11
CA LEU A 410 -10.51 -26.97 5.78
C LEU A 410 -10.17 -26.60 4.32
N ARG A 411 -10.54 -27.49 3.39
CA ARG A 411 -10.44 -27.29 1.94
C ARG A 411 -11.73 -27.70 1.19
N LYS A 412 -12.86 -27.77 1.89
CA LYS A 412 -14.15 -28.17 1.31
C LYS A 412 -15.26 -27.10 1.37
N LEU A 413 -14.87 -25.83 1.50
CA LEU A 413 -15.77 -24.66 1.49
C LEU A 413 -15.62 -23.78 0.22
N LEU A 414 -14.71 -24.15 -0.67
CA LEU A 414 -14.61 -23.64 -2.04
C LEU A 414 -14.58 -24.84 -2.97
N GLY A 415 -15.72 -25.53 -3.05
CA GLY A 415 -15.91 -26.71 -3.90
C GLY A 415 -16.84 -26.36 -5.06
N ALA A 416 -16.26 -26.21 -6.24
CA ALA A 416 -16.98 -26.42 -7.48
C ALA A 416 -17.46 -27.88 -7.51
N SER A 417 -18.77 -28.07 -7.44
CA SER A 417 -19.40 -29.39 -7.46
C SER A 417 -19.30 -29.97 -8.88
N LYS A 418 -18.52 -31.05 -9.03
CA LYS A 418 -18.74 -32.05 -10.09
C LYS A 418 -20.08 -32.74 -9.77
N LEU A 419 -21.04 -32.63 -10.69
CA LEU A 419 -22.20 -33.51 -10.72
C LEU A 419 -21.94 -34.59 -11.76
N ASN A 420 -21.81 -35.83 -11.26
CA ASN A 420 -22.03 -37.06 -12.02
C ASN A 420 -23.55 -37.21 -12.18
N LEU A 421 -24.02 -37.33 -13.41
CA LEU A 421 -25.32 -37.91 -13.75
C LEU A 421 -25.02 -39.13 -14.62
N ASN A 422 -25.45 -40.30 -14.16
CA ASN A 422 -25.39 -41.55 -14.92
C ASN A 422 -26.65 -41.63 -15.80
N GLY A 423 -26.44 -41.92 -17.10
CA GLY A 423 -27.32 -42.62 -18.05
C GLY A 423 -28.72 -42.01 -18.31
N GLU A 424 -29.22 -41.86 -19.52
CA GLU A 424 -28.84 -42.26 -20.88
C GLU A 424 -29.55 -41.25 -21.81
N ASP A 425 -29.09 -41.21 -23.06
CA ASP A 425 -29.73 -40.61 -24.23
C ASP A 425 -29.48 -39.12 -24.58
N ILE A 426 -29.10 -38.98 -25.85
CA ILE A 426 -29.22 -37.85 -26.77
C ILE A 426 -28.01 -36.90 -26.89
N GLU A 427 -27.17 -37.26 -27.87
CA GLU A 427 -26.27 -36.40 -28.64
C GLU A 427 -27.02 -35.22 -29.29
N GLN A 428 -26.28 -34.15 -29.63
CA GLN A 428 -26.70 -32.91 -30.34
C GLN A 428 -27.25 -31.77 -29.46
N SER A 429 -26.33 -31.05 -28.79
CA SER A 429 -26.31 -29.57 -28.69
C SER A 429 -25.34 -29.13 -27.59
N LYS A 430 -24.05 -28.97 -27.92
CA LYS A 430 -23.09 -28.37 -26.97
C LYS A 430 -21.94 -27.67 -27.70
N GLU A 431 -22.29 -26.65 -28.49
CA GLU A 431 -21.34 -25.63 -28.95
C GLU A 431 -21.67 -24.19 -28.51
N ASP A 432 -22.82 -23.91 -27.86
CA ASP A 432 -23.21 -22.53 -27.54
C ASP A 432 -23.18 -22.15 -26.04
N GLY A 433 -22.64 -23.02 -25.16
CA GLY A 433 -22.76 -22.86 -23.70
C GLY A 433 -21.61 -22.13 -22.98
N ASP A 434 -20.42 -22.05 -23.57
CA ASP A 434 -19.21 -21.57 -22.87
C ASP A 434 -18.80 -20.13 -23.21
N GLN A 435 -19.58 -19.41 -24.03
CA GLN A 435 -19.35 -17.99 -24.34
C GLN A 435 -20.11 -17.01 -23.42
N SER A 436 -21.01 -17.46 -22.53
CA SER A 436 -21.90 -16.56 -21.79
C SER A 436 -21.51 -16.26 -20.32
N LEU A 437 -20.59 -17.03 -19.71
CA LEU A 437 -20.14 -16.76 -18.33
C LEU A 437 -18.98 -15.76 -18.27
N GLY A 438 -18.14 -15.69 -19.31
CA GLY A 438 -17.12 -14.65 -19.48
C GLY A 438 -17.69 -13.28 -19.82
N SER A 439 -18.94 -13.22 -20.30
CA SER A 439 -19.68 -11.99 -20.58
C SER A 439 -20.59 -11.54 -19.43
N ALA A 440 -20.77 -12.33 -18.37
CA ALA A 440 -21.62 -11.96 -17.22
C ALA A 440 -20.94 -10.99 -16.24
N PHE A 441 -19.61 -10.88 -16.29
CA PHE A 441 -18.87 -9.72 -15.76
C PHE A 441 -18.86 -8.58 -16.79
N GLN A 442 -20.01 -8.37 -17.46
CA GLN A 442 -20.25 -7.16 -18.22
C GLN A 442 -20.05 -6.00 -17.26
N THR A 443 -19.10 -5.14 -17.61
CA THR A 443 -18.69 -3.92 -16.91
C THR A 443 -19.83 -3.36 -16.06
N LEU A 444 -19.66 -3.40 -14.73
CA LEU A 444 -20.46 -2.60 -13.80
C LEU A 444 -20.66 -1.22 -14.46
N PRO A 445 -21.89 -0.70 -14.59
CA PRO A 445 -22.17 0.62 -15.17
C PRO A 445 -21.64 1.72 -14.26
N LEU A 446 -20.33 1.77 -14.10
CA LEU A 446 -19.61 2.82 -13.42
C LEU A 446 -19.66 4.05 -14.35
N PRO A 447 -19.85 5.27 -13.80
CA PRO A 447 -19.82 6.49 -14.59
C PRO A 447 -18.59 6.51 -15.49
N SER A 448 -18.72 6.96 -16.73
CA SER A 448 -17.65 6.99 -17.73
C SER A 448 -16.37 7.67 -17.23
N ASP A 449 -16.51 8.61 -16.29
CA ASP A 449 -15.41 9.35 -15.67
C ASP A 449 -14.58 8.54 -14.66
N THR A 450 -15.11 7.43 -14.14
CA THR A 450 -14.43 6.53 -13.19
C THR A 450 -13.12 5.99 -13.76
N PHE A 451 -13.13 5.78 -15.07
CA PHE A 451 -12.01 5.24 -15.84
C PHE A 451 -11.33 6.29 -16.72
N ARG A 452 -11.49 7.58 -16.38
CA ARG A 452 -10.92 8.70 -17.13
C ARG A 452 -9.43 8.55 -17.42
N PHE A 453 -8.67 8.00 -16.47
CA PHE A 453 -7.22 7.83 -16.60
C PHE A 453 -6.81 6.54 -17.34
N GLN A 454 -7.76 5.72 -17.77
CA GLN A 454 -7.50 4.55 -18.64
C GLN A 454 -7.70 4.89 -20.11
N THR A 455 -8.70 5.71 -20.40
CA THR A 455 -9.03 6.09 -21.77
C THR A 455 -8.09 7.18 -22.25
N ARG A 456 -7.46 6.95 -23.40
CA ARG A 456 -6.59 7.95 -24.03
C ARG A 456 -7.40 9.17 -24.46
N VAL A 457 -6.96 10.35 -24.03
CA VAL A 457 -7.48 11.64 -24.48
C VAL A 457 -6.78 12.03 -25.78
N LYS A 458 -7.55 12.26 -26.86
CA LYS A 458 -7.01 12.73 -28.14
C LYS A 458 -6.74 14.23 -28.05
N GLN A 459 -5.54 14.67 -28.45
CA GLN A 459 -5.14 16.09 -28.48
C GLN A 459 -5.30 16.82 -27.12
N GLY A 460 -4.98 16.13 -26.02
CA GLY A 460 -5.12 16.74 -24.70
C GLY A 460 -4.17 17.92 -24.45
N THR A 461 -4.45 18.70 -23.41
CA THR A 461 -3.61 19.83 -22.98
C THR A 461 -3.19 19.67 -21.52
N ILE A 462 -1.89 19.84 -21.26
CA ILE A 462 -1.30 19.79 -19.92
C ILE A 462 -0.74 21.16 -19.59
N ASP A 463 -1.25 21.73 -18.50
CA ASP A 463 -0.80 23.02 -17.99
C ASP A 463 0.12 22.81 -16.79
N VAL A 464 1.36 23.29 -16.90
CA VAL A 464 2.37 23.17 -15.84
C VAL A 464 2.64 24.54 -15.24
N TRP A 465 2.24 24.71 -13.98
CA TRP A 465 2.50 25.90 -13.19
C TRP A 465 3.77 25.70 -12.38
N TRP A 466 4.90 26.11 -12.97
CA TRP A 466 6.22 26.02 -12.38
C TRP A 466 6.49 27.27 -11.53
N LEU A 467 6.11 27.19 -10.26
CA LEU A 467 6.12 28.32 -9.32
C LEU A 467 7.43 28.43 -8.53
N TYR A 468 8.08 27.29 -8.29
CA TYR A 468 9.34 27.21 -7.57
C TYR A 468 10.19 26.11 -8.17
N ASP A 469 11.51 26.31 -8.15
CA ASP A 469 12.44 25.22 -8.47
C ASP A 469 12.34 24.12 -7.39
N ASP A 470 12.14 22.89 -7.84
CA ASP A 470 11.94 21.70 -7.03
C ASP A 470 12.83 20.54 -7.48
N GLY A 471 13.90 20.83 -8.21
CA GLY A 471 14.79 19.83 -8.82
C GLY A 471 14.33 19.38 -10.21
N GLY A 472 13.23 19.94 -10.73
CA GLY A 472 12.72 19.70 -12.07
C GLY A 472 11.65 18.61 -12.16
N LEU A 473 11.21 18.04 -11.02
CA LEU A 473 10.20 16.98 -11.01
C LEU A 473 8.85 17.46 -11.54
N THR A 474 8.46 18.69 -11.19
CA THR A 474 7.26 19.37 -11.71
C THR A 474 7.24 19.51 -13.23
N LEU A 475 8.39 19.50 -13.90
CA LEU A 475 8.49 19.52 -15.36
C LEU A 475 8.60 18.10 -15.95
N LEU A 476 9.29 17.20 -15.26
CA LEU A 476 9.51 15.83 -15.71
C LEU A 476 8.21 15.00 -15.75
N ILE A 477 7.38 15.08 -14.71
CA ILE A 477 6.14 14.27 -14.62
C ILE A 477 5.16 14.57 -15.77
N PRO A 478 4.79 15.84 -16.03
CA PRO A 478 3.99 16.20 -17.22
C PRO A 478 4.60 15.70 -18.53
N TYR A 479 5.91 15.86 -18.70
CA TYR A 479 6.60 15.40 -19.89
C TYR A 479 6.51 13.87 -20.07
N LEU A 480 6.65 13.08 -19.01
CA LEU A 480 6.48 11.63 -19.06
C LEU A 480 5.05 11.24 -19.47
N LEU A 481 4.04 11.99 -19.01
CA LEU A 481 2.64 11.78 -19.38
C LEU A 481 2.36 12.04 -20.87
N THR A 482 3.15 12.88 -21.55
CA THR A 482 3.03 13.08 -23.01
C THR A 482 3.54 11.90 -23.84
N LYS A 483 4.38 11.02 -23.27
CA LYS A 483 4.99 9.89 -24.01
C LYS A 483 4.00 8.76 -24.22
N LYS A 484 4.34 7.85 -25.16
CA LYS A 484 3.56 6.65 -25.47
C LYS A 484 3.19 5.84 -24.23
N GLY A 485 1.98 5.28 -24.23
CA GLY A 485 1.45 4.42 -23.15
C GLY A 485 0.88 5.17 -21.93
N SER A 486 0.72 6.49 -22.00
CA SER A 486 -0.03 7.30 -21.02
C SER A 486 -1.38 7.69 -21.61
N TYR A 487 -2.37 7.97 -20.75
CA TYR A 487 -3.66 8.49 -21.17
C TYR A 487 -3.59 9.86 -21.87
N LEU A 488 -2.50 10.63 -21.65
CA LEU A 488 -2.23 11.94 -22.29
C LEU A 488 -1.15 11.88 -23.38
N GLU A 489 -1.02 10.74 -24.06
CA GLU A 489 -0.04 10.58 -25.13
C GLU A 489 -0.24 11.58 -26.27
N GLY A 490 0.79 12.39 -26.52
CA GLY A 490 0.78 13.45 -27.54
C GLY A 490 0.08 14.74 -27.11
N ALA A 491 -0.19 14.92 -25.82
CA ALA A 491 -0.77 16.15 -25.31
C ALA A 491 0.17 17.36 -25.47
N LYS A 492 -0.43 18.53 -25.69
CA LYS A 492 0.28 19.81 -25.78
C LYS A 492 0.68 20.29 -24.38
N LEU A 493 1.92 20.73 -24.22
CA LEU A 493 2.48 21.15 -22.95
C LEU A 493 2.59 22.67 -22.88
N ARG A 494 1.84 23.31 -21.97
CA ARG A 494 1.90 24.76 -21.72
C ARG A 494 2.54 25.01 -20.36
N VAL A 495 3.63 25.75 -20.32
CA VAL A 495 4.37 26.03 -19.09
C VAL A 495 4.09 27.47 -18.65
N PHE A 496 3.60 27.63 -17.43
CA PHE A 496 3.32 28.90 -16.79
C PHE A 496 4.35 29.13 -15.68
N THR A 497 4.93 30.32 -15.63
CA THR A 497 5.77 30.77 -14.52
C THR A 497 5.39 32.17 -14.08
N LEU A 498 5.81 32.54 -12.87
CA LEU A 498 5.53 33.85 -12.29
C LEU A 498 6.78 34.72 -12.36
N ALA A 499 6.65 35.92 -12.94
CA ALA A 499 7.73 36.89 -12.92
C ALA A 499 7.79 37.66 -11.61
N GLY A 500 9.02 37.90 -11.14
CA GLY A 500 9.29 38.79 -10.02
C GLY A 500 9.00 40.26 -10.36
N VAL A 501 8.73 41.06 -9.34
CA VAL A 501 8.53 42.51 -9.50
C VAL A 501 9.79 43.14 -10.11
N GLY A 502 9.60 43.99 -11.14
CA GLY A 502 10.70 44.72 -11.79
C GLY A 502 11.53 43.91 -12.79
N LYS A 503 11.20 42.64 -13.05
CA LYS A 503 11.88 41.83 -14.06
C LYS A 503 11.25 41.96 -15.44
N ASN A 504 12.09 41.88 -16.48
CA ASN A 504 11.62 41.90 -17.86
C ASN A 504 10.99 40.56 -18.26
N LEU A 505 9.70 40.57 -18.58
CA LEU A 505 8.90 39.39 -18.92
C LEU A 505 9.46 38.66 -20.15
N GLN A 506 9.89 39.40 -21.18
CA GLN A 506 10.41 38.81 -22.41
C GLN A 506 11.71 38.05 -22.15
N GLN A 507 12.58 38.59 -21.31
CA GLN A 507 13.84 37.95 -20.95
C GLN A 507 13.62 36.68 -20.13
N GLU A 508 12.70 36.70 -19.15
CA GLU A 508 12.36 35.49 -18.38
C GLU A 508 11.71 34.43 -19.26
N GLN A 509 10.85 34.83 -20.20
CA GLN A 509 10.22 33.91 -21.14
C GLN A 509 11.26 33.23 -22.04
N GLN A 510 12.21 34.00 -22.60
CA GLN A 510 13.30 33.47 -23.42
C GLN A 510 14.25 32.58 -22.63
N SER A 511 14.58 32.96 -21.39
CA SER A 511 15.42 32.17 -20.49
C SER A 511 14.79 30.82 -20.17
N LEU A 512 13.50 30.81 -19.81
CA LEU A 512 12.75 29.60 -19.54
C LEU A 512 12.60 28.71 -20.79
N ALA A 513 12.27 29.30 -21.94
CA ALA A 513 12.20 28.56 -23.20
C ALA A 513 13.56 27.92 -23.56
N THR A 514 14.66 28.63 -23.32
CA THR A 514 16.02 28.11 -23.53
C THR A 514 16.33 26.96 -22.57
N MET A 515 15.94 27.08 -21.29
CA MET A 515 16.10 26.04 -20.29
C MET A 515 15.34 24.75 -20.68
N LEU A 516 14.07 24.87 -21.07
CA LEU A 516 13.24 23.73 -21.50
C LEU A 516 13.82 23.02 -22.73
N ARG A 517 14.34 23.80 -23.70
CA ARG A 517 15.05 23.24 -24.88
C ARG A 517 16.28 22.45 -24.46
N LYS A 518 17.08 22.95 -23.50
CA LYS A 518 18.25 22.21 -22.99
C LYS A 518 17.84 20.90 -22.28
N PHE A 519 16.69 20.89 -21.60
CA PHE A 519 16.10 19.67 -21.03
C PHE A 519 15.44 18.75 -22.07
N ARG A 520 15.41 19.14 -23.36
CA ARG A 520 14.71 18.44 -24.44
C ARG A 520 13.21 18.25 -24.18
N ILE A 521 12.62 19.17 -23.42
CA ILE A 521 11.18 19.23 -23.18
C ILE A 521 10.60 20.20 -24.20
N SER A 522 9.84 19.67 -25.15
CA SER A 522 9.12 20.49 -26.15
C SER A 522 7.84 21.02 -25.52
N ALA A 523 7.88 22.28 -25.06
CA ALA A 523 6.69 23.01 -24.63
C ALA A 523 6.12 23.80 -25.82
N ASP A 524 4.81 23.68 -26.05
CA ASP A 524 4.09 24.41 -27.10
C ASP A 524 4.03 25.91 -26.79
N GLN A 525 3.85 26.25 -25.51
CA GLN A 525 3.72 27.62 -25.04
C GLN A 525 4.43 27.81 -23.70
N VAL A 526 5.14 28.94 -23.57
CA VAL A 526 5.76 29.38 -22.31
C VAL A 526 5.18 30.74 -21.97
N ASN A 527 4.41 30.79 -20.89
CA ASN A 527 3.67 31.97 -20.43
C ASN A 527 4.28 32.49 -19.12
N VAL A 528 4.70 33.75 -19.12
CA VAL A 528 5.22 34.42 -17.93
C VAL A 528 4.17 35.41 -17.44
N ILE A 529 3.64 35.20 -16.24
CA ILE A 529 2.59 36.06 -15.69
C ILE A 529 3.26 37.19 -14.89
N PRO A 530 3.01 38.47 -15.25
CA PRO A 530 3.56 39.61 -14.53
C PRO A 530 2.90 39.82 -13.17
N ASP A 531 3.70 40.31 -12.23
CA ASP A 531 3.26 41.08 -11.07
C ASP A 531 2.11 40.44 -10.27
N PHE A 532 2.44 39.38 -9.54
CA PHE A 532 1.50 38.59 -8.74
C PHE A 532 1.55 38.91 -7.24
N THR A 533 2.66 39.45 -6.72
CA THR A 533 2.85 39.71 -5.29
C THR A 533 2.31 41.05 -4.81
N SER A 534 2.23 42.06 -5.69
CA SER A 534 1.76 43.41 -5.33
C SER A 534 0.24 43.53 -5.27
N LYS A 535 -0.48 42.65 -5.99
CA LYS A 535 -1.94 42.71 -6.14
C LYS A 535 -2.64 41.89 -5.08
N LYS A 536 -3.62 42.50 -4.40
CA LYS A 536 -4.52 41.79 -3.49
C LYS A 536 -5.39 40.78 -4.28
N PRO A 537 -5.79 39.66 -3.66
CA PRO A 537 -6.74 38.74 -4.27
C PRO A 537 -8.09 39.41 -4.54
N ASP A 538 -8.86 38.87 -5.47
CA ASP A 538 -10.21 39.33 -5.78
C ASP A 538 -11.12 39.16 -4.57
N GLN A 539 -12.00 40.14 -4.34
CA GLN A 539 -12.91 40.15 -3.20
C GLN A 539 -13.80 38.91 -3.17
N LYS A 540 -14.20 38.41 -4.35
CA LYS A 540 -15.01 37.19 -4.47
C LYS A 540 -14.31 35.96 -3.88
N ASN A 541 -13.02 35.78 -4.16
CA ASN A 541 -12.27 34.63 -3.64
C ASN A 541 -11.90 34.81 -2.17
N LEU A 542 -11.69 36.06 -1.72
CA LEU A 542 -11.52 36.35 -0.30
C LEU A 542 -12.77 35.95 0.50
N ILE A 543 -13.96 36.36 0.05
CA ILE A 543 -15.23 35.97 0.69
C ILE A 543 -15.41 34.44 0.66
N LYS A 544 -15.08 33.78 -0.47
CA LYS A 544 -15.13 32.31 -0.56
C LYS A 544 -14.18 31.65 0.45
N PHE A 545 -12.97 32.19 0.61
CA PHE A 545 -11.98 31.69 1.56
C PHE A 545 -12.41 31.93 3.01
N GLU A 546 -12.83 33.14 3.35
CA GLU A 546 -13.31 33.51 4.69
C GLU A 546 -14.47 32.61 5.11
N LYS A 547 -15.47 32.40 4.24
CA LYS A 547 -16.58 31.48 4.49
C LYS A 547 -16.13 30.03 4.72
N LEU A 548 -15.05 29.62 4.07
CA LEU A 548 -14.51 28.25 4.20
C LEU A 548 -13.77 28.05 5.52
N ILE A 549 -13.01 29.06 5.98
CA ILE A 549 -12.25 28.98 7.24
C ILE A 549 -13.04 29.40 8.46
N GLU A 550 -14.11 30.21 8.31
CA GLU A 550 -14.95 30.71 9.41
C GLU A 550 -15.28 29.66 10.48
N PRO A 551 -15.72 28.43 10.14
CA PRO A 551 -16.03 27.43 11.15
C PRO A 551 -14.81 26.76 11.81
N LEU A 552 -13.61 26.97 11.28
CA LEU A 552 -12.37 26.34 11.73
C LEU A 552 -11.44 27.34 12.45
N VAL A 553 -11.86 28.60 12.57
CA VAL A 553 -11.13 29.65 13.30
C VAL A 553 -11.53 29.62 14.77
N LEU A 554 -10.52 29.57 15.64
CA LEU A 554 -10.69 29.69 17.08
C LEU A 554 -11.04 31.13 17.44
N ARG A 555 -12.34 31.43 17.60
CA ARG A 555 -12.75 32.64 18.30
C ARG A 555 -12.52 32.39 19.79
N LYS A 556 -11.61 33.16 20.39
CA LYS A 556 -11.51 33.24 21.86
C LYS A 556 -12.90 33.58 22.39
N SER A 557 -13.58 32.64 23.07
CA SER A 557 -14.61 33.05 24.02
C SER A 557 -13.89 33.94 25.04
N LYS A 558 -14.45 35.13 25.26
CA LYS A 558 -13.87 36.18 26.11
C LYS A 558 -13.74 35.80 27.59
N GLU A 559 -13.98 34.55 27.98
CA GLU A 559 -13.90 34.11 29.38
C GLU A 559 -12.50 33.66 29.82
N PHE A 560 -11.56 33.42 28.89
CA PHE A 560 -10.23 32.89 29.25
C PHE A 560 -9.17 33.98 29.54
N ALA A 561 -9.46 35.27 29.28
CA ALA A 561 -8.50 36.35 29.52
C ALA A 561 -8.45 36.85 30.98
N THR A 562 -9.34 36.37 31.86
CA THR A 562 -9.41 36.80 33.27
C THR A 562 -8.76 35.83 34.26
N SER A 563 -8.19 34.70 33.81
CA SER A 563 -7.55 33.72 34.71
C SER A 563 -6.02 33.65 34.56
N SER A 564 -5.42 34.32 33.57
CA SER A 564 -3.96 34.27 33.32
C SER A 564 -3.12 35.17 34.25
N SER A 565 -3.66 35.57 35.41
CA SER A 565 -2.89 36.18 36.49
C SER A 565 -2.98 35.33 37.75
N VAL A 566 -2.53 34.07 37.67
CA VAL A 566 -2.16 33.32 38.88
C VAL A 566 -0.65 33.28 38.90
N THR A 567 -0.11 34.07 39.83
CA THR A 567 1.28 34.06 40.27
C THR A 567 1.76 32.62 40.51
N VAL A 568 2.83 32.21 39.82
CA VAL A 568 3.57 30.99 40.13
C VAL A 568 4.22 31.19 41.50
N SER A 569 3.52 30.75 42.54
CA SER A 569 4.10 30.56 43.87
C SER A 569 4.79 29.20 43.88
N LEU A 570 6.11 29.22 44.00
CA LEU A 570 6.93 28.03 44.21
C LEU A 570 6.62 27.43 45.59
N GLY A 571 6.02 26.24 45.61
CA GLY A 571 6.01 25.37 46.79
C GLY A 571 4.73 24.56 46.97
N GLY A 572 4.76 23.28 46.59
CA GLY A 572 3.76 22.30 46.97
C GLY A 572 3.84 21.02 46.13
N ASP A 573 4.41 19.95 46.67
CA ASP A 573 4.34 18.62 46.07
C ASP A 573 2.90 18.09 46.21
N GLY A 574 2.13 18.05 45.12
CA GLY A 574 0.73 17.62 45.19
C GLY A 574 0.13 17.20 43.84
N GLU A 575 -0.65 16.12 43.87
CA GLU A 575 -1.43 15.52 42.78
C GLU A 575 -2.25 16.54 41.95
N GLU A 576 -2.55 17.72 42.51
CA GLU A 576 -3.27 18.82 41.85
C GLU A 576 -2.49 19.43 40.66
N ASP A 577 -1.16 19.49 40.71
CA ASP A 577 -0.33 19.96 39.57
C ASP A 577 -0.39 18.97 38.39
N ARG A 578 -0.57 17.67 38.68
CA ARG A 578 -0.70 16.62 37.66
C ARG A 578 -2.08 16.65 37.01
N ILE A 579 -3.14 16.86 37.79
CA ILE A 579 -4.50 17.03 37.27
C ILE A 579 -4.61 18.31 36.43
N GLN A 580 -3.99 19.42 36.87
CA GLN A 580 -3.93 20.65 36.07
C GLN A 580 -3.08 20.47 34.80
N GLN A 581 -2.00 19.67 34.84
CA GLN A 581 -1.25 19.32 33.63
C GLN A 581 -2.05 18.41 32.68
N GLU A 582 -2.79 17.42 33.20
CA GLU A 582 -3.63 16.52 32.40
C GLU A 582 -4.84 17.26 31.80
N GLU A 583 -5.52 18.14 32.55
CA GLU A 583 -6.58 19.01 32.02
C GLU A 583 -6.04 20.02 30.99
N PHE A 584 -4.84 20.57 31.21
CA PHE A 584 -4.20 21.47 30.24
C PHE A 584 -3.74 20.74 28.96
N GLU A 585 -3.31 19.47 29.07
CA GLU A 585 -3.01 18.61 27.92
C GLU A 585 -4.26 18.20 27.14
N ASP A 586 -5.37 17.91 27.82
CA ASP A 586 -6.65 17.58 27.21
C ASP A 586 -7.32 18.80 26.53
N GLU A 587 -7.23 20.00 27.13
CA GLU A 587 -7.68 21.25 26.51
C GLU A 587 -6.82 21.62 25.28
N GLN A 588 -5.49 21.42 25.32
CA GLN A 588 -4.64 21.58 24.14
C GLN A 588 -4.95 20.56 23.04
N GLN A 589 -5.40 19.36 23.40
CA GLN A 589 -5.85 18.35 22.45
C GLN A 589 -7.11 18.79 21.68
N GLN A 590 -8.03 19.51 22.35
CA GLN A 590 -9.29 19.99 21.78
C GLN A 590 -9.11 21.08 20.70
N TYR A 591 -8.07 21.91 20.81
CA TYR A 591 -7.76 22.98 19.85
C TYR A 591 -6.73 22.59 18.78
N LYS A 592 -6.20 21.38 18.86
CA LYS A 592 -5.18 20.86 17.95
C LYS A 592 -5.74 20.80 16.54
N GLY A 593 -5.08 21.48 15.59
CA GLY A 593 -5.43 21.42 14.17
C GLY A 593 -6.28 22.57 13.63
N LEU A 594 -6.90 23.36 14.51
CA LEU A 594 -7.72 24.53 14.16
C LEU A 594 -6.87 25.79 13.95
N ILE A 595 -7.47 26.82 13.36
CA ILE A 595 -6.77 28.05 12.93
C ILE A 595 -6.79 29.08 14.07
N ALA A 596 -5.62 29.56 14.47
CA ALA A 596 -5.51 30.68 15.41
C ALA A 596 -5.58 32.03 14.66
N GLU A 597 -6.21 33.05 15.26
CA GLU A 597 -6.27 34.41 14.66
C GLU A 597 -4.87 35.00 14.45
N THR A 598 -3.96 34.79 15.41
CA THR A 598 -2.55 35.23 15.31
C THR A 598 -1.80 34.55 14.16
N GLU A 599 -2.13 33.29 13.87
CA GLU A 599 -1.57 32.54 12.74
C GLU A 599 -2.05 33.11 11.41
N LEU A 600 -3.35 33.44 11.32
CA LEU A 600 -3.96 34.00 10.12
C LEU A 600 -3.33 35.35 9.75
N ASP A 601 -3.08 36.21 10.75
CA ASP A 601 -2.39 37.48 10.57
C ASP A 601 -0.92 37.28 10.15
N ALA A 602 -0.20 36.35 10.80
CA ALA A 602 1.19 36.05 10.50
C ALA A 602 1.39 35.45 9.09
N GLN A 603 0.44 34.65 8.61
CA GLN A 603 0.50 34.00 7.30
C GLN A 603 -0.26 34.76 6.20
N ARG A 604 -0.77 35.97 6.47
CA ARG A 604 -1.62 36.75 5.55
C ARG A 604 -1.05 36.89 4.14
N GLU A 605 0.23 37.26 4.01
CA GLU A 605 0.87 37.42 2.70
C GLU A 605 0.96 36.10 1.91
N ARG A 606 1.18 34.98 2.61
CA ARG A 606 1.19 33.66 1.99
C ARG A 606 -0.21 33.25 1.55
N THR A 607 -1.22 33.47 2.41
CA THR A 607 -2.62 33.24 2.06
C THR A 607 -3.01 34.02 0.80
N TRP A 608 -2.70 35.32 0.74
CA TRP A 608 -2.98 36.13 -0.44
C TRP A 608 -2.31 35.59 -1.70
N ARG A 609 -1.06 35.13 -1.59
CA ARG A 609 -0.35 34.48 -2.70
C ARG A 609 -1.08 33.24 -3.22
N GLN A 610 -1.52 32.36 -2.32
CA GLN A 610 -2.22 31.12 -2.73
C GLN A 610 -3.59 31.42 -3.36
N LEU A 611 -4.34 32.37 -2.81
CA LEU A 611 -5.62 32.81 -3.37
C LEU A 611 -5.44 33.44 -4.76
N ARG A 612 -4.38 34.22 -4.94
CA ARG A 612 -4.06 34.80 -6.24
C ARG A 612 -3.65 33.75 -7.26
N ILE A 613 -2.91 32.72 -6.86
CA ILE A 613 -2.58 31.59 -7.72
C ILE A 613 -3.87 30.85 -8.13
N ALA A 614 -4.78 30.61 -7.19
CA ALA A 614 -6.07 29.98 -7.47
C ALA A 614 -6.89 30.73 -8.54
N GLU A 615 -6.91 32.06 -8.50
CA GLU A 615 -7.54 32.90 -9.52
C GLU A 615 -6.95 32.71 -10.91
N LEU A 616 -5.62 32.73 -10.97
CA LEU A 616 -4.89 32.60 -12.22
C LEU A 616 -5.06 31.20 -12.82
N LEU A 617 -5.07 30.16 -11.98
CA LEU A 617 -5.38 28.78 -12.38
C LEU A 617 -6.76 28.70 -13.04
N LYS A 618 -7.79 29.29 -12.42
CA LYS A 618 -9.16 29.32 -12.98
C LYS A 618 -9.24 30.10 -14.28
N ARG A 619 -8.49 31.19 -14.40
CA ARG A 619 -8.51 32.06 -15.59
C ARG A 619 -7.83 31.42 -16.81
N TYR A 620 -6.70 30.76 -16.63
CA TYR A 620 -5.87 30.27 -17.75
C TYR A 620 -5.99 28.76 -18.00
N SER A 621 -6.37 27.97 -16.99
CA SER A 621 -6.27 26.50 -17.03
C SER A 621 -7.60 25.77 -16.86
N SER A 622 -8.74 26.47 -16.88
CA SER A 622 -10.09 25.85 -16.78
C SER A 622 -10.42 24.86 -17.90
N GLY A 623 -9.87 25.07 -19.10
CA GLY A 623 -10.07 24.20 -20.26
C GLY A 623 -9.00 23.10 -20.46
N SER A 624 -8.14 22.86 -19.46
CA SER A 624 -7.06 21.86 -19.57
C SER A 624 -7.52 20.45 -19.18
N ASP A 625 -6.80 19.42 -19.63
CA ASP A 625 -7.09 18.03 -19.25
C ASP A 625 -6.41 17.61 -17.95
N LEU A 626 -5.26 18.24 -17.67
CA LEU A 626 -4.48 18.06 -16.45
C LEU A 626 -3.76 19.36 -16.11
N ILE A 627 -3.86 19.77 -14.85
CA ILE A 627 -3.09 20.86 -14.27
C ILE A 627 -2.04 20.26 -13.35
N VAL A 628 -0.77 20.63 -13.52
CA VAL A 628 0.30 20.31 -12.60
C VAL A 628 0.83 21.59 -11.99
N VAL A 629 0.70 21.75 -10.68
CA VAL A 629 1.06 22.97 -9.96
C VAL A 629 2.01 22.63 -8.81
N THR A 630 2.98 23.50 -8.54
CA THR A 630 3.90 23.30 -7.43
C THR A 630 3.17 23.28 -6.08
N LEU A 631 3.28 22.20 -5.32
CA LEU A 631 2.69 22.08 -3.98
C LEU A 631 3.42 23.00 -2.98
N PRO A 632 2.72 23.89 -2.25
CA PRO A 632 3.32 24.70 -1.19
C PRO A 632 3.85 23.81 -0.06
N VAL A 633 5.05 24.08 0.44
CA VAL A 633 5.64 23.26 1.52
C VAL A 633 5.16 23.77 2.89
N PRO A 634 4.48 22.94 3.70
CA PRO A 634 4.10 23.31 5.05
C PRO A 634 5.30 23.17 6.00
N ARG A 635 5.69 24.25 6.67
CA ARG A 635 6.71 24.20 7.72
C ARG A 635 6.08 23.78 9.05
N ARG A 636 6.69 22.83 9.76
CA ARG A 636 6.23 22.36 11.07
C ARG A 636 6.07 23.52 12.06
N GLY A 637 4.98 23.53 12.81
CA GLY A 637 4.69 24.51 13.86
C GLY A 637 4.30 25.92 13.39
N LEU A 638 4.39 26.23 12.09
CA LEU A 638 4.06 27.57 11.56
C LEU A 638 2.66 27.68 10.97
N ILE A 639 2.09 26.56 10.53
CA ILE A 639 0.81 26.52 9.81
C ILE A 639 -0.03 25.38 10.38
N SER A 640 -1.29 25.67 10.68
CA SER A 640 -2.30 24.70 11.10
C SER A 640 -2.74 23.81 9.92
N PRO A 641 -3.09 22.54 10.18
CA PRO A 641 -3.66 21.62 9.19
C PRO A 641 -4.84 22.23 8.43
N ALA A 642 -5.75 22.90 9.14
CA ALA A 642 -6.94 23.53 8.57
C ALA A 642 -6.59 24.67 7.59
N LEU A 643 -5.67 25.57 7.95
CA LEU A 643 -5.26 26.66 7.07
C LEU A 643 -4.56 26.13 5.81
N TYR A 644 -3.70 25.12 5.96
CA TYR A 644 -3.00 24.53 4.83
C TYR A 644 -3.95 23.84 3.84
N LEU A 645 -4.90 23.04 4.34
CA LEU A 645 -5.91 22.40 3.48
C LEU A 645 -6.85 23.42 2.84
N ALA A 646 -7.17 24.53 3.53
CA ALA A 646 -7.90 25.64 2.95
C ALA A 646 -7.17 26.23 1.73
N TRP A 647 -5.84 26.38 1.79
CA TRP A 647 -5.05 26.82 0.63
C TRP A 647 -5.11 25.82 -0.52
N LEU A 648 -4.94 24.53 -0.24
CA LEU A 648 -5.02 23.49 -1.27
C LEU A 648 -6.41 23.41 -1.90
N GLU A 649 -7.47 23.56 -1.10
CA GLU A 649 -8.86 23.59 -1.56
C GLU A 649 -9.10 24.77 -2.50
N MET A 650 -8.65 25.97 -2.14
CA MET A 650 -8.81 27.15 -2.99
C MET A 650 -8.08 27.00 -4.33
N MET A 651 -6.86 26.44 -4.33
CA MET A 651 -6.07 26.24 -5.55
C MET A 651 -6.58 25.12 -6.46
N SER A 652 -7.34 24.16 -5.94
CA SER A 652 -7.72 22.95 -6.70
C SER A 652 -9.23 22.78 -6.91
N SER A 653 -10.06 23.55 -6.22
CA SER A 653 -11.53 23.52 -6.36
C SER A 653 -11.99 24.03 -7.72
N ASP A 654 -13.01 23.38 -8.28
CA ASP A 654 -13.67 23.76 -9.55
C ASP A 654 -12.74 23.75 -10.78
N LEU A 655 -11.68 22.92 -10.72
CA LEU A 655 -10.72 22.75 -11.80
C LEU A 655 -10.77 21.33 -12.38
N PRO A 656 -10.24 21.14 -13.61
CA PRO A 656 -9.86 19.83 -14.11
C PRO A 656 -8.95 19.07 -13.13
N PRO A 657 -8.66 17.77 -13.37
CA PRO A 657 -7.74 17.01 -12.53
C PRO A 657 -6.46 17.79 -12.26
N THR A 658 -6.20 18.04 -10.98
CA THR A 658 -5.12 18.93 -10.54
C THR A 658 -4.15 18.12 -9.69
N LEU A 659 -2.91 18.02 -10.16
CA LEU A 659 -1.79 17.42 -9.44
C LEU A 659 -0.96 18.53 -8.78
N LEU A 660 -1.04 18.60 -7.46
CA LEU A 660 -0.14 19.41 -6.66
C LEU A 660 1.13 18.60 -6.40
N LEU A 661 2.26 19.00 -6.98
CA LEU A 661 3.51 18.23 -6.97
C LEU A 661 4.67 19.06 -6.43
N ARG A 662 5.50 18.47 -5.58
CA ARG A 662 6.76 19.06 -5.13
C ARG A 662 7.85 18.01 -5.07
N GLY A 663 8.94 18.23 -5.80
CA GLY A 663 10.16 17.44 -5.71
C GLY A 663 10.95 17.67 -4.42
N ASN A 664 11.82 16.72 -4.11
CA ASN A 664 12.72 16.74 -2.96
C ASN A 664 13.99 17.60 -3.16
N GLN A 665 13.98 18.53 -4.13
CA GLN A 665 15.11 19.39 -4.51
C GLN A 665 16.34 18.65 -5.07
N GLN A 666 16.32 17.33 -5.20
CA GLN A 666 17.32 16.58 -5.94
C GLN A 666 17.12 16.81 -7.44
N SER A 667 18.19 17.14 -8.16
CA SER A 667 18.10 17.35 -9.61
C SER A 667 17.68 16.07 -10.31
N VAL A 668 16.54 16.11 -11.01
CA VAL A 668 16.06 15.02 -11.87
C VAL A 668 16.22 15.33 -13.36
N LEU A 669 16.56 16.58 -13.68
CA LEU A 669 16.90 17.04 -15.02
C LEU A 669 18.33 17.57 -15.04
N THR A 670 19.06 17.33 -16.12
CA THR A 670 20.43 17.83 -16.32
C THR A 670 20.62 18.33 -17.75
N PHE A 671 21.50 19.32 -17.90
CA PHE A 671 21.87 19.90 -19.19
C PHE A 671 22.93 19.09 -19.95
N TYR A 672 23.74 18.32 -19.24
CA TYR A 672 24.86 17.57 -19.81
C TYR A 672 24.37 16.21 -20.28
N SER A 673 24.64 15.86 -21.56
CA SER A 673 24.30 14.55 -22.17
C SER A 673 25.37 13.51 -21.95
#